data_AF-A0AAD6C7J1-F1
#
_entry.id   AF-A0AAD6C7J1-F1
#
_cell.length_a   1.000
_cell.length_b   1.000
_cell.length_c   1.000
_cell.angle_alpha   90.00
_cell.angle_beta   90.00
_cell.angle_gamma   90.00
#
_symmetry.space_group_name_H-M   'P 1'
#
loop_
_entity.id
_entity.type
_entity.pdbx_description
1 polymer ?
#
loop_
_entity_poly.entity_id
_entity_poly.type
_entity_poly.pdbx_seq_one_letter_code
_entity_poly.pdbx_strand_id
1 'polypeptide(L)'
;MERSFTVECPPFEVEISHWDRILPPTHSKRILCFSLPDATDKQQVVDYLHIAFHHTVQRLPLLAGSVVPFSSHQGGRPWLRNIIPEGGAQLIVKDLSEELSFSDLAKANFSQHLLNTEQLCPLPEVGYFKEERVDVCRFQANFIEGGLLLVVSIIHNAADGRGVTEVIKTFANELSKAQSGETHYPLEPRPDVYRSDRTKLVSGHGVPGSIENHAAWTSDPANAHAQIHNVENSCRTFCISVKALTDLKDCLSATVSGPDEWFSTNDAISAFIWRSIMLARHRAGILNGDAETYVAQPVDCRAHLKIPMPYFGNVIYMTKSSVPLSDLADFESGLGAAARALRADIKAVTAEKFGDLVGYAERTALDTHTRLNILEAMSTSGIILTSLFKMDLHGMNFGPVFGDGHIKAVRLPARGTQAGAVIVLPRVPDGSCEFMVTEQESTIKCLLEDKYFSRFTNDADTIGAPHEEVVAPLPPPPITSGEEDVVSIENTSPVITVKSAPDIEPVTIGVSAAEVEPITIKTSSDVEPVTIDITTTDVHPVGTETTSPVDERITIKTPSVEPVTVAVPTTEVESITTESTASEVQSLTTILKDWHLVPTGDVTTPSTLISNRVDAPHVGTIKIIQLNRPAAKNALSVQMVRELSREIEEIHHERHTGGTRALIIASAVDGIFCAGADLRERKNMSLTETQAFLTSLRGLFSRLASLPIPTIACISGRALGGGLELALCCHLRVFSSDAVVALPETRLAIIPGAGGTYRLPNIVGMSNALDMILTGRGVPADEAATMGLCNRLVRADLREDTPALSKRALVSSIQLAEQIADAGPIAIRAAITALSYSCEAVENAAYESVLKTKDREAALDAFSEKRKPILIGE
;
A
#
# COMPACT_ATOMS: atom_id res chain seq x y z
N MET A 1 18.38 15.91 -0.47
CA MET A 1 17.61 16.13 -1.71
C MET A 1 16.53 15.05 -1.76
N GLU A 2 15.27 15.39 -1.52
CA GLU A 2 14.16 14.44 -1.66
C GLU A 2 13.26 14.90 -2.81
N ARG A 3 13.07 14.03 -3.81
CA ARG A 3 12.21 14.30 -4.97
C ARG A 3 11.38 13.07 -5.28
N SER A 4 10.17 13.28 -5.78
CA SER A 4 9.30 12.21 -6.25
C SER A 4 8.79 12.55 -7.64
N PHE A 5 8.84 11.57 -8.53
CA PHE A 5 8.33 11.65 -9.89
C PHE A 5 7.24 10.61 -10.06
N THR A 6 6.06 11.05 -10.51
CA THR A 6 4.94 10.16 -10.81
C THR A 6 4.72 10.13 -12.32
N VAL A 7 4.67 8.94 -12.88
CA VAL A 7 4.22 8.73 -14.27
C VAL A 7 2.77 8.27 -14.19
N GLU A 8 1.86 9.12 -14.66
CA GLU A 8 0.44 8.79 -14.72
C GLU A 8 0.21 7.54 -15.55
N CYS A 9 -0.75 6.71 -15.12
CA CYS A 9 -1.05 5.46 -15.78
C CYS A 9 -1.57 5.70 -17.21
N PRO A 10 -0.83 5.27 -18.25
CA PRO A 10 -1.37 5.25 -19.60
C PRO A 10 -2.54 4.25 -19.65
N PRO A 11 -3.58 4.47 -20.48
CA PRO A 11 -4.62 3.48 -20.65
C PRO A 11 -4.03 2.17 -21.18
N PHE A 12 -4.38 1.06 -20.54
CA PHE A 12 -4.07 -0.29 -20.99
C PHE A 12 -5.22 -1.23 -20.70
N GLU A 13 -5.25 -2.34 -21.41
CA GLU A 13 -6.20 -3.43 -21.24
C GLU A 13 -5.37 -4.70 -21.00
N VAL A 14 -5.37 -5.17 -19.76
CA VAL A 14 -4.72 -6.44 -19.40
C VAL A 14 -5.78 -7.39 -18.88
N GLU A 15 -5.88 -8.55 -19.51
CA GLU A 15 -6.59 -9.68 -18.94
C GLU A 15 -5.55 -10.56 -18.25
N ILE A 16 -5.43 -10.41 -16.92
CA ILE A 16 -4.53 -11.25 -16.13
C ILE A 16 -5.04 -12.69 -16.10
N SER A 17 -4.10 -13.65 -16.11
CA SER A 17 -4.47 -15.07 -16.03
C SER A 17 -5.01 -15.41 -14.64
N HIS A 18 -5.80 -16.48 -14.53
CA HIS A 18 -6.20 -17.00 -13.22
C HIS A 18 -4.98 -17.38 -12.37
N TRP A 19 -3.88 -17.78 -13.02
CA TRP A 19 -2.61 -18.06 -12.37
C TRP A 19 -1.97 -16.83 -11.70
N ASP A 20 -2.02 -15.66 -12.34
CA ASP A 20 -1.54 -14.41 -11.75
C ASP A 20 -2.30 -14.06 -10.46
N ARG A 21 -3.59 -14.42 -10.38
CA ARG A 21 -4.50 -14.05 -9.29
C ARG A 21 -4.32 -14.87 -8.00
N ILE A 22 -3.71 -16.04 -8.08
CA ILE A 22 -3.48 -16.90 -6.89
C ILE A 22 -2.16 -16.58 -6.19
N LEU A 23 -1.31 -15.76 -6.82
CA LEU A 23 -0.01 -15.38 -6.29
C LEU A 23 -0.09 -14.25 -5.27
N PRO A 24 0.92 -14.15 -4.39
CA PRO A 24 0.89 -13.21 -3.30
C PRO A 24 0.84 -11.72 -3.69
N PRO A 25 -0.08 -10.84 -3.19
CA PRO A 25 0.04 -9.40 -3.38
C PRO A 25 1.12 -8.88 -2.43
N THR A 26 2.36 -9.17 -2.80
CA THR A 26 3.58 -8.79 -2.11
C THR A 26 4.54 -8.25 -3.17
N HIS A 27 5.27 -7.17 -2.89
CA HIS A 27 6.27 -6.68 -3.83
C HIS A 27 7.53 -7.51 -3.73
N SER A 28 8.00 -8.00 -4.87
CA SER A 28 9.38 -8.39 -5.04
C SER A 28 10.23 -7.12 -5.02
N LYS A 29 11.10 -6.98 -4.01
CA LYS A 29 11.97 -5.82 -3.81
C LYS A 29 13.41 -6.21 -4.08
N ARG A 30 14.09 -5.48 -4.97
CA ARG A 30 15.51 -5.69 -5.30
C ARG A 30 16.28 -4.41 -5.10
N ILE A 31 17.34 -4.48 -4.30
CA ILE A 31 18.29 -3.39 -4.07
C ILE A 31 19.47 -3.64 -5.01
N LEU A 32 19.64 -2.78 -6.01
CA LEU A 32 20.72 -2.81 -6.99
C LEU A 32 21.76 -1.77 -6.59
N CYS A 33 22.96 -2.23 -6.25
CA CYS A 33 24.02 -1.37 -5.69
C CYS A 33 25.00 -0.96 -6.78
N PHE A 34 25.23 0.35 -6.93
CA PHE A 34 26.17 0.93 -7.90
C PHE A 34 27.21 1.79 -7.18
N SER A 35 28.47 1.67 -7.59
CA SER A 35 29.52 2.60 -7.20
C SER A 35 29.48 3.82 -8.11
N LEU A 36 29.54 5.03 -7.55
CA LEU A 36 29.56 6.27 -8.31
C LEU A 36 30.89 7.02 -8.09
N PRO A 37 31.48 7.64 -9.12
CA PRO A 37 32.62 8.54 -8.95
C PRO A 37 32.33 9.74 -8.03
N ASP A 38 33.35 10.24 -7.30
CA ASP A 38 33.21 11.39 -6.39
C ASP A 38 32.73 12.67 -7.10
N ALA A 39 33.05 12.83 -8.39
CA ALA A 39 32.67 13.98 -9.21
C ALA A 39 31.30 13.82 -9.90
N THR A 40 30.49 12.81 -9.54
CA THR A 40 29.20 12.57 -10.18
C THR A 40 28.22 13.72 -9.95
N ASP A 41 27.68 14.25 -11.04
CA ASP A 41 26.55 15.18 -11.00
C ASP A 41 25.26 14.43 -10.66
N LYS A 42 24.86 14.49 -9.38
CA LYS A 42 23.62 13.87 -8.88
C LYS A 42 22.39 14.39 -9.62
N GLN A 43 22.36 15.66 -10.03
CA GLN A 43 21.21 16.24 -10.73
C GLN A 43 21.07 15.62 -12.13
N GLN A 44 22.17 15.48 -12.86
CA GLN A 44 22.18 14.81 -14.15
C GLN A 44 21.71 13.35 -14.03
N VAL A 45 22.17 12.62 -13.00
CA VAL A 45 21.69 11.26 -12.73
C VAL A 45 20.17 11.24 -12.54
N VAL A 46 19.62 12.15 -11.73
CA VAL A 46 18.18 12.26 -11.47
C VAL A 46 17.39 12.52 -12.75
N ASP A 47 17.88 13.40 -13.62
CA ASP A 47 17.21 13.72 -14.89
C ASP A 47 17.15 12.50 -15.80
N TYR A 48 18.24 11.75 -15.94
CA TYR A 48 18.26 10.51 -16.71
C TYR A 48 17.38 9.42 -16.09
N LEU A 49 17.36 9.29 -14.76
CA LEU A 49 16.47 8.33 -14.09
C LEU A 49 14.99 8.66 -14.36
N HIS A 50 14.62 9.94 -14.31
CA HIS A 50 13.27 10.38 -14.59
C HIS A 50 12.87 10.05 -16.05
N ILE A 51 13.72 10.37 -17.02
CA ILE A 51 13.48 10.05 -18.45
C ILE A 51 13.35 8.54 -18.64
N ALA A 52 14.30 7.76 -18.12
CA ALA A 52 14.31 6.30 -18.25
C ALA A 52 13.06 5.66 -17.62
N PHE A 53 12.66 6.13 -16.44
CA PHE A 53 11.48 5.65 -15.74
C PHE A 53 10.21 5.95 -16.54
N HIS A 54 10.07 7.19 -17.02
CA HIS A 54 8.95 7.58 -17.89
C HIS A 54 8.85 6.68 -19.12
N HIS A 55 9.96 6.51 -19.85
CA HIS A 55 10.01 5.65 -21.04
C HIS A 55 9.72 4.18 -20.73
N THR A 56 10.19 3.67 -19.59
CA THR A 56 9.92 2.30 -19.14
C THR A 56 8.43 2.08 -18.89
N VAL A 57 7.76 3.02 -18.22
CA VAL A 57 6.31 2.95 -17.95
C VAL A 57 5.50 3.07 -19.23
N GLN A 58 5.89 3.95 -20.16
CA GLN A 58 5.21 4.04 -21.46
C GLN A 58 5.35 2.76 -22.29
N ARG A 59 6.50 2.07 -22.19
CA ARG A 59 6.72 0.75 -22.81
C ARG A 59 6.04 -0.38 -22.07
N LEU A 60 5.72 -0.23 -20.78
CA LEU A 60 5.08 -1.25 -19.96
C LEU A 60 4.00 -0.60 -19.08
N PRO A 61 2.87 -0.17 -19.68
CA PRO A 61 1.85 0.62 -18.98
C PRO A 61 1.30 -0.05 -17.71
N LEU A 62 1.28 -1.39 -17.69
CA LEU A 62 0.89 -2.20 -16.54
C LEU A 62 1.62 -1.78 -15.24
N LEU A 63 2.86 -1.29 -15.34
CA LEU A 63 3.65 -0.86 -14.20
C LEU A 63 3.01 0.32 -13.45
N ALA A 64 2.26 1.18 -14.14
CA ALA A 64 1.53 2.29 -13.53
C ALA A 64 0.11 1.94 -13.09
N GLY A 65 -0.31 0.68 -13.31
CA GLY A 65 -1.59 0.18 -12.84
C GLY A 65 -1.63 -0.07 -11.34
N SER A 66 -2.79 -0.51 -10.87
CA SER A 66 -2.99 -0.85 -9.46
C SER A 66 -3.67 -2.19 -9.29
N VAL A 67 -3.25 -2.88 -8.24
CA VAL A 67 -3.82 -4.13 -7.78
C VAL A 67 -5.01 -3.81 -6.86
N VAL A 68 -6.19 -4.33 -7.21
CA VAL A 68 -7.43 -4.11 -6.46
C VAL A 68 -8.03 -5.42 -5.97
N PRO A 69 -8.63 -5.44 -4.76
CA PRO A 69 -9.40 -6.59 -4.28
C PRO A 69 -10.58 -6.87 -5.22
N PHE A 70 -10.96 -8.15 -5.33
CA PHE A 70 -12.23 -8.50 -5.96
C PHE A 70 -13.41 -8.04 -5.10
N SER A 71 -14.52 -7.71 -5.77
CA SER A 71 -15.73 -7.17 -5.12
C SER A 71 -16.26 -8.05 -3.98
N SER A 72 -17.00 -7.44 -3.06
CA SER A 72 -17.61 -8.09 -1.88
C SER A 72 -18.45 -9.34 -2.20
N HIS A 73 -18.91 -9.49 -3.45
CA HIS A 73 -19.62 -10.67 -3.94
C HIS A 73 -18.75 -11.94 -4.09
N GLN A 74 -17.41 -11.84 -3.98
CA GLN A 74 -16.49 -12.98 -4.12
C GLN A 74 -15.90 -13.54 -2.81
N GLY A 75 -16.47 -13.13 -1.67
CA GLY A 75 -16.42 -13.91 -0.42
C GLY A 75 -15.14 -13.79 0.41
N GLY A 76 -14.53 -12.60 0.51
CA GLY A 76 -13.47 -12.34 1.50
C GLY A 76 -12.14 -13.07 1.26
N ARG A 77 -11.80 -13.38 -0.01
CA ARG A 77 -10.51 -14.01 -0.39
C ARG A 77 -9.39 -12.97 -0.44
N PRO A 78 -8.39 -13.01 0.46
CA PRO A 78 -7.42 -11.92 0.62
C PRO A 78 -6.36 -11.83 -0.48
N TRP A 79 -6.30 -12.77 -1.44
CA TRP A 79 -5.23 -12.89 -2.43
C TRP A 79 -5.72 -12.72 -3.88
N LEU A 80 -7.02 -12.91 -4.13
CA LEU A 80 -7.57 -12.73 -5.47
C LEU A 80 -7.57 -11.24 -5.80
N ARG A 81 -6.82 -10.86 -6.82
CA ARG A 81 -6.64 -9.46 -7.22
C ARG A 81 -6.73 -9.29 -8.72
N ASN A 82 -7.27 -8.15 -9.15
CA ASN A 82 -7.17 -7.68 -10.54
C ASN A 82 -6.18 -6.53 -10.63
N ILE A 83 -5.65 -6.30 -11.83
CA ILE A 83 -4.85 -5.10 -12.14
C ILE A 83 -5.70 -4.20 -13.03
N ILE A 84 -5.93 -2.96 -12.58
CA ILE A 84 -6.69 -1.95 -13.31
C ILE A 84 -5.77 -0.84 -13.84
N PRO A 85 -6.11 -0.21 -14.98
CA PRO A 85 -5.34 0.87 -15.59
C PRO A 85 -5.60 2.21 -14.91
N GLU A 86 -5.49 2.19 -13.59
CA GLU A 86 -5.55 3.39 -12.77
C GLU A 86 -4.28 3.39 -11.90
N GLY A 87 -3.83 4.58 -11.50
CA GLY A 87 -2.79 4.75 -10.49
C GLY A 87 -1.64 5.58 -11.04
N GLY A 88 -0.43 5.28 -10.59
CA GLY A 88 0.77 5.87 -11.13
C GLY A 88 2.00 5.11 -10.67
N ALA A 89 2.93 4.89 -11.59
CA ALA A 89 4.25 4.38 -11.22
C ALA A 89 5.05 5.54 -10.60
N GLN A 90 5.73 5.29 -9.49
CA GLN A 90 6.51 6.32 -8.78
C GLN A 90 8.01 6.01 -8.78
N LEU A 91 8.81 7.05 -8.99
CA LEU A 91 10.25 7.07 -8.77
C LEU A 91 10.56 8.09 -7.66
N ILE A 92 11.04 7.60 -6.53
CA ILE A 92 11.47 8.42 -5.40
C ILE A 92 12.99 8.56 -5.44
N VAL A 93 13.51 9.75 -5.16
CA VAL A 93 14.94 10.02 -5.06
C VAL A 93 15.23 10.54 -3.67
N LYS A 94 16.17 9.89 -2.98
CA LYS A 94 16.68 10.30 -1.67
C LYS A 94 18.18 10.51 -1.72
N ASP A 95 18.69 11.39 -0.88
CA ASP A 95 20.11 11.55 -0.65
C ASP A 95 20.42 11.22 0.80
N LEU A 96 21.11 10.08 0.99
CA LEU A 96 21.52 9.49 2.25
C LEU A 96 23.05 9.50 2.37
N SER A 97 23.73 10.39 1.65
CA SER A 97 25.21 10.41 1.59
C SER A 97 25.86 10.77 2.93
N GLU A 98 25.12 11.34 3.88
CA GLU A 98 25.62 11.60 5.24
C GLU A 98 25.42 10.40 6.18
N GLU A 99 24.61 9.41 5.78
CA GLU A 99 24.18 8.29 6.62
C GLU A 99 24.80 6.96 6.18
N LEU A 100 25.07 6.81 4.87
CA LEU A 100 25.55 5.57 4.27
C LEU A 100 26.71 5.83 3.33
N SER A 101 27.69 4.92 3.35
CA SER A 101 28.85 4.94 2.47
C SER A 101 28.95 3.65 1.66
N PHE A 102 29.15 3.79 0.35
CA PHE A 102 29.35 2.64 -0.54
C PHE A 102 30.58 1.83 -0.12
N SER A 103 31.66 2.50 0.31
CA SER A 103 32.89 1.83 0.74
C SER A 103 32.63 0.94 1.96
N ASP A 104 31.90 1.45 2.95
CA ASP A 104 31.62 0.71 4.18
C ASP A 104 30.62 -0.42 3.94
N LEU A 105 29.59 -0.20 3.10
CA LEU A 105 28.72 -1.26 2.64
C LEU A 105 29.51 -2.34 1.90
N ALA A 106 30.41 -1.99 0.98
CA ALA A 106 31.23 -2.95 0.26
C ALA A 106 32.15 -3.76 1.19
N LYS A 107 32.80 -3.12 2.18
CA LYS A 107 33.60 -3.81 3.21
C LYS A 107 32.77 -4.82 4.00
N ALA A 108 31.51 -4.48 4.30
CA ALA A 108 30.56 -5.35 4.99
C ALA A 108 29.81 -6.31 4.04
N ASN A 109 30.23 -6.43 2.78
CA ASN A 109 29.55 -7.19 1.72
C ASN A 109 28.04 -6.90 1.60
N PHE A 110 27.66 -5.63 1.73
CA PHE A 110 26.27 -5.13 1.68
C PHE A 110 25.34 -5.92 2.60
N SER A 111 25.78 -6.15 3.84
CA SER A 111 25.04 -6.93 4.81
C SER A 111 23.66 -6.34 5.08
N GLN A 112 22.66 -7.21 5.22
CA GLN A 112 21.25 -6.85 5.41
C GLN A 112 21.00 -5.93 6.61
N HIS A 113 21.79 -6.05 7.68
CA HIS A 113 21.65 -5.22 8.89
C HIS A 113 21.98 -3.74 8.64
N LEU A 114 22.80 -3.44 7.63
CA LEU A 114 23.14 -2.07 7.23
C LEU A 114 22.15 -1.50 6.21
N LEU A 115 21.26 -2.34 5.67
CA LEU A 115 20.28 -1.96 4.64
C LEU A 115 18.90 -1.79 5.27
N ASN A 116 18.70 -0.67 5.97
CA ASN A 116 17.44 -0.36 6.63
C ASN A 116 16.28 -0.32 5.62
N THR A 117 15.31 -1.22 5.79
CA THR A 117 14.20 -1.38 4.84
C THR A 117 13.24 -0.19 4.83
N GLU A 118 12.97 0.43 5.99
CA GLU A 118 12.07 1.59 6.07
C GLU A 118 12.68 2.82 5.39
N GLN A 119 13.99 2.96 5.48
CA GLN A 119 14.73 4.05 4.85
C GLN A 119 14.82 3.85 3.33
N LEU A 120 15.24 2.65 2.90
CA LEU A 120 15.66 2.36 1.53
C LEU A 120 14.51 1.95 0.59
N CYS A 121 13.42 1.37 1.11
CA CYS A 121 12.34 0.85 0.28
C CYS A 121 11.12 1.79 0.28
N PRO A 122 10.53 2.08 -0.90
CA PRO A 122 9.39 2.98 -1.02
C PRO A 122 8.07 2.38 -0.50
N LEU A 123 8.09 1.07 -0.25
CA LEU A 123 6.99 0.26 0.24
C LEU A 123 7.59 -0.75 1.22
N PRO A 124 7.70 -0.44 2.52
CA PRO A 124 8.36 -1.33 3.48
C PRO A 124 7.50 -2.54 3.88
N GLU A 125 6.19 -2.49 3.68
CA GLU A 125 5.24 -3.55 4.08
C GLU A 125 5.50 -4.90 3.38
N VAL A 126 5.21 -6.00 4.08
CA VAL A 126 5.49 -7.37 3.64
C VAL A 126 4.40 -7.93 2.72
N GLY A 127 3.13 -7.60 2.96
CA GLY A 127 2.01 -8.02 2.12
C GLY A 127 0.74 -7.24 2.37
N TYR A 128 -0.08 -7.10 1.33
CA TYR A 128 -1.26 -6.23 1.33
C TYR A 128 -2.55 -7.05 1.36
N PHE A 129 -2.94 -7.42 2.58
CA PHE A 129 -4.12 -8.25 2.84
C PHE A 129 -5.39 -7.44 3.13
N LYS A 130 -5.26 -6.11 3.22
CA LYS A 130 -6.37 -5.18 3.39
C LYS A 130 -7.07 -4.91 2.06
N GLU A 131 -8.29 -4.38 2.11
CA GLU A 131 -9.09 -4.00 0.93
C GLU A 131 -8.56 -2.73 0.22
N GLU A 132 -7.40 -2.24 0.64
CA GLU A 132 -6.75 -1.10 0.05
C GLU A 132 -6.11 -1.47 -1.28
N ARG A 133 -6.14 -0.49 -2.17
CA ARG A 133 -5.53 -0.58 -3.49
C ARG A 133 -4.01 -0.40 -3.38
N VAL A 134 -3.27 -1.14 -4.21
CA VAL A 134 -1.80 -1.19 -4.14
C VAL A 134 -1.20 -0.93 -5.52
N ASP A 135 -0.20 -0.06 -5.61
CA ASP A 135 0.50 0.21 -6.87
C ASP A 135 1.27 -1.02 -7.37
N VAL A 136 1.27 -1.25 -8.68
CA VAL A 136 2.03 -2.38 -9.27
C VAL A 136 3.54 -2.19 -9.11
N CYS A 137 4.04 -0.97 -9.28
CA CYS A 137 5.46 -0.66 -9.36
C CYS A 137 5.85 0.61 -8.60
N ARG A 138 6.93 0.53 -7.79
CA ARG A 138 7.63 1.70 -7.24
C ARG A 138 9.14 1.52 -7.30
N PHE A 139 9.84 2.58 -7.72
CA PHE A 139 11.29 2.67 -7.75
C PHE A 139 11.76 3.69 -6.71
N GLN A 140 12.89 3.44 -6.06
CA GLN A 140 13.55 4.41 -5.19
C GLN A 140 15.05 4.42 -5.44
N ALA A 141 15.60 5.57 -5.83
CA ALA A 141 17.02 5.79 -6.02
C ALA A 141 17.58 6.50 -4.79
N ASN A 142 18.46 5.82 -4.04
CA ASN A 142 19.07 6.35 -2.83
C ASN A 142 20.54 6.68 -3.10
N PHE A 143 20.88 7.96 -3.22
CA PHE A 143 22.28 8.38 -3.27
C PHE A 143 22.92 8.14 -1.90
N ILE A 144 24.12 7.59 -1.91
CA ILE A 144 24.96 7.38 -0.73
C ILE A 144 26.35 7.94 -1.03
N GLU A 145 27.22 8.07 -0.02
CA GLU A 145 28.59 8.50 -0.27
C GLU A 145 29.27 7.49 -1.20
N GLY A 146 29.80 7.96 -2.34
CA GLY A 146 30.45 7.12 -3.35
C GLY A 146 29.54 6.12 -4.08
N GLY A 147 28.21 6.24 -4.02
CA GLY A 147 27.33 5.25 -4.64
C GLY A 147 25.85 5.62 -4.79
N LEU A 148 25.11 4.67 -5.35
CA LEU A 148 23.65 4.71 -5.51
C LEU A 148 23.05 3.33 -5.26
N LEU A 149 22.00 3.26 -4.44
CA LEU A 149 21.18 2.08 -4.23
C LEU A 149 19.83 2.27 -4.93
N LEU A 150 19.62 1.58 -6.05
CA LEU A 150 18.36 1.58 -6.79
C LEU A 150 17.47 0.43 -6.32
N VAL A 151 16.37 0.75 -5.67
CA VAL A 151 15.37 -0.21 -5.21
C VAL A 151 14.24 -0.32 -6.22
N VAL A 152 14.02 -1.53 -6.74
CA VAL A 152 12.94 -1.85 -7.69
C VAL A 152 11.91 -2.73 -6.97
N SER A 153 10.67 -2.24 -6.86
CA SER A 153 9.56 -2.94 -6.21
C SER A 153 8.45 -3.22 -7.21
N ILE A 154 8.17 -4.50 -7.48
CA ILE A 154 7.10 -4.93 -8.40
C ILE A 154 6.26 -6.03 -7.76
N ILE A 155 4.93 -5.90 -7.81
CA ILE A 155 4.03 -6.85 -7.15
C ILE A 155 3.97 -8.21 -7.87
N HIS A 156 3.93 -9.30 -7.10
CA HIS A 156 3.95 -10.66 -7.64
C HIS A 156 2.71 -11.03 -8.47
N ASN A 157 1.56 -10.37 -8.29
CA ASN A 157 0.43 -10.54 -9.22
C ASN A 157 0.73 -10.02 -10.64
N ALA A 158 1.68 -9.10 -10.79
CA ALA A 158 2.04 -8.54 -12.09
C ALA A 158 3.17 -9.32 -12.77
N ALA A 159 4.16 -9.80 -12.00
CA ALA A 159 5.36 -10.44 -12.52
C ALA A 159 6.02 -11.41 -11.55
N ASP A 160 6.54 -12.52 -12.09
CA ASP A 160 7.44 -13.41 -11.37
C ASP A 160 8.88 -12.88 -11.38
N GLY A 161 9.81 -13.59 -10.74
CA GLY A 161 11.22 -13.18 -10.69
C GLY A 161 11.86 -12.97 -12.07
N ARG A 162 11.46 -13.73 -13.09
CA ARG A 162 11.97 -13.54 -14.46
C ARG A 162 11.36 -12.28 -15.07
N GLY A 163 10.06 -12.06 -14.89
CA GLY A 163 9.36 -10.86 -15.33
C GLY A 163 9.96 -9.58 -14.75
N VAL A 164 10.25 -9.55 -13.45
CA VAL A 164 10.94 -8.42 -12.78
C VAL A 164 12.32 -8.16 -13.40
N THR A 165 13.08 -9.21 -13.72
CA THR A 165 14.38 -9.06 -14.40
C THR A 165 14.24 -8.44 -15.79
N GLU A 166 13.21 -8.82 -16.56
CA GLU A 166 12.96 -8.19 -17.86
C GLU A 166 12.55 -6.72 -17.71
N VAL A 167 11.79 -6.34 -16.67
CA VAL A 167 11.49 -4.93 -16.39
C VAL A 167 12.76 -4.13 -16.08
N ILE A 168 13.65 -4.67 -15.23
CA ILE A 168 14.94 -4.04 -14.92
C ILE A 168 15.79 -3.88 -16.18
N LYS A 169 15.80 -4.90 -17.05
CA LYS A 169 16.50 -4.84 -18.35
C LYS A 169 15.93 -3.75 -19.25
N THR A 170 14.61 -3.62 -19.34
CA THR A 170 13.96 -2.54 -20.07
C THR A 170 14.38 -1.18 -19.50
N PHE A 171 14.35 -1.02 -18.18
CA PHE A 171 14.79 0.21 -17.52
C PHE A 171 16.25 0.56 -17.80
N ALA A 172 17.17 -0.40 -17.67
CA ALA A 172 18.58 -0.20 -17.96
C ALA A 172 18.81 0.25 -19.41
N ASN A 173 18.10 -0.35 -20.37
CA ASN A 173 18.16 0.05 -21.78
C ASN A 173 17.65 1.48 -22.02
N GLU A 174 16.51 1.85 -21.42
CA GLU A 174 15.99 3.21 -21.58
C GLU A 174 16.87 4.25 -20.86
N LEU A 175 17.51 3.87 -19.75
CA LEU A 175 18.49 4.71 -19.07
C LEU A 175 19.74 4.94 -19.92
N SER A 176 20.25 3.91 -20.59
CA SER A 176 21.36 4.05 -21.54
C SER A 176 20.98 4.94 -22.73
N LYS A 177 19.77 4.80 -23.28
CA LYS A 177 19.29 5.65 -24.38
C LYS A 177 19.10 7.10 -23.98
N ALA A 178 18.62 7.35 -22.75
CA ALA A 178 18.47 8.69 -22.22
C ALA A 178 19.82 9.41 -22.17
N GLN A 179 20.88 8.69 -21.78
CA GLN A 179 22.25 9.21 -21.73
C GLN A 179 22.84 9.48 -23.13
N SER A 180 22.55 8.65 -24.13
CA SER A 180 23.04 8.86 -25.51
C SER A 180 22.21 9.84 -26.33
N GLY A 181 21.10 10.35 -25.78
CA GLY A 181 20.17 11.24 -26.49
C GLY A 181 19.30 10.53 -27.54
N GLU A 182 19.24 9.19 -27.50
CA GLU A 182 18.42 8.36 -28.40
C GLU A 182 16.95 8.23 -27.95
N THR A 183 16.55 8.93 -26.89
CA THR A 183 15.15 8.99 -26.47
C THR A 183 14.36 9.91 -27.39
N HIS A 184 13.43 9.33 -28.15
CA HIS A 184 12.55 10.06 -29.06
C HIS A 184 11.16 10.26 -28.46
N TYR A 185 10.58 11.44 -28.68
CA TYR A 185 9.19 11.78 -28.34
C TYR A 185 8.42 12.21 -29.59
N PRO A 186 7.11 11.86 -29.73
CA PRO A 186 6.38 10.91 -28.89
C PRO A 186 6.92 9.49 -29.06
N LEU A 187 6.81 8.67 -28.02
CA LEU A 187 7.05 7.24 -28.17
C LEU A 187 6.06 6.66 -29.17
N GLU A 188 6.53 5.81 -30.09
CA GLU A 188 5.62 5.12 -31.01
C GLU A 188 4.64 4.26 -30.21
N PRO A 189 3.32 4.45 -30.37
CA PRO A 189 2.34 3.59 -29.75
C PRO A 189 2.57 2.16 -30.24
N ARG A 190 2.69 1.22 -29.29
CA ARG A 190 2.77 -0.22 -29.52
C ARG A 190 1.47 -0.90 -29.08
N PRO A 191 0.43 -0.96 -29.94
CA PRO A 191 -0.89 -1.51 -29.59
C PRO A 191 -0.83 -2.96 -29.06
N ASP A 192 0.17 -3.71 -29.48
CA ASP A 192 0.50 -5.07 -29.02
C ASP A 192 0.87 -5.13 -27.52
N VAL A 193 1.27 -4.00 -26.94
CA VAL A 193 1.70 -3.89 -25.54
C VAL A 193 0.61 -3.29 -24.64
N TYR A 194 -0.23 -2.41 -25.19
CA TYR A 194 -1.38 -1.85 -24.47
C TYR A 194 -2.52 -2.85 -24.29
N ARG A 195 -2.57 -3.92 -25.10
CA ARG A 195 -3.53 -5.02 -24.96
C ARG A 195 -2.81 -6.34 -24.74
N SER A 196 -2.94 -6.90 -23.55
CA SER A 196 -2.35 -8.21 -23.23
C SER A 196 -3.41 -9.11 -22.62
N ASP A 197 -3.71 -10.22 -23.29
CA ASP A 197 -4.55 -11.27 -22.74
C ASP A 197 -3.65 -12.44 -22.30
N ARG A 198 -3.35 -12.48 -21.00
CA ARG A 198 -2.49 -13.51 -20.40
C ARG A 198 -3.22 -14.84 -20.28
N THR A 199 -4.56 -14.85 -20.30
CA THR A 199 -5.35 -16.09 -20.25
C THR A 199 -5.10 -16.95 -21.50
N LYS A 200 -4.79 -16.35 -22.65
CA LYS A 200 -4.40 -17.10 -23.86
C LYS A 200 -3.05 -17.80 -23.76
N LEU A 201 -2.16 -17.30 -22.90
CA LEU A 201 -0.79 -17.79 -22.78
C LEU A 201 -0.61 -18.75 -21.61
N VAL A 202 -1.32 -18.50 -20.51
CA VAL A 202 -1.31 -19.35 -19.31
C VAL A 202 -2.75 -19.79 -19.05
N SER A 203 -3.09 -20.99 -19.51
CA SER A 203 -4.40 -21.62 -19.35
C SER A 203 -4.32 -23.12 -19.16
N GLY A 204 -5.34 -23.69 -18.51
CA GLY A 204 -5.56 -25.14 -18.47
C GLY A 204 -6.17 -25.69 -19.77
N HIS A 205 -6.45 -24.84 -20.77
CA HIS A 205 -7.06 -25.22 -22.05
C HIS A 205 -8.37 -26.01 -21.90
N GLY A 206 -9.14 -25.71 -20.86
CA GLY A 206 -10.40 -26.39 -20.53
C GLY A 206 -10.23 -27.79 -19.91
N VAL A 207 -9.01 -28.23 -19.65
CA VAL A 207 -8.76 -29.43 -18.83
C VAL A 207 -9.21 -29.12 -17.40
N PRO A 208 -10.06 -29.95 -16.77
CA PRO A 208 -10.59 -29.62 -15.46
C PRO A 208 -9.50 -29.49 -14.38
N GLY A 209 -8.47 -30.32 -14.40
CA GLY A 209 -7.42 -30.28 -13.39
C GLY A 209 -7.77 -30.92 -12.05
N SER A 210 -6.76 -31.35 -11.28
CA SER A 210 -6.90 -31.90 -9.93
C SER A 210 -5.78 -31.43 -9.03
N ILE A 211 -6.11 -30.80 -7.90
CA ILE A 211 -5.11 -30.25 -6.97
C ILE A 211 -4.32 -31.36 -6.27
N GLU A 212 -4.92 -32.54 -6.14
CA GLU A 212 -4.33 -33.74 -5.53
C GLU A 212 -3.08 -34.23 -6.29
N ASN A 213 -2.96 -33.90 -7.58
CA ASN A 213 -1.78 -34.18 -8.41
C ASN A 213 -0.59 -33.25 -8.11
N HIS A 214 -0.77 -32.26 -7.22
CA HIS A 214 0.16 -31.15 -7.03
C HIS A 214 0.48 -30.94 -5.55
N ALA A 215 1.38 -31.75 -5.01
CA ALA A 215 1.74 -31.77 -3.58
C ALA A 215 2.15 -30.41 -2.97
N ALA A 216 2.67 -29.49 -3.81
CA ALA A 216 3.04 -28.14 -3.40
C ALA A 216 1.84 -27.20 -3.18
N TRP A 217 0.64 -27.60 -3.58
CA TRP A 217 -0.57 -26.78 -3.60
C TRP A 217 -1.69 -27.42 -2.77
N THR A 218 -2.55 -26.58 -2.20
CA THR A 218 -3.71 -26.99 -1.40
C THR A 218 -4.87 -26.03 -1.61
N SER A 219 -6.09 -26.51 -1.36
CA SER A 219 -7.35 -25.77 -1.37
C SER A 219 -8.02 -25.73 0.01
N ASP A 220 -7.29 -26.14 1.06
CA ASP A 220 -7.77 -26.16 2.44
C ASP A 220 -8.15 -24.74 2.95
N PRO A 221 -9.34 -24.56 3.54
CA PRO A 221 -9.79 -23.27 4.08
C PRO A 221 -9.06 -22.78 5.34
N ALA A 222 -8.34 -23.63 6.09
CA ALA A 222 -7.61 -23.20 7.29
C ALA A 222 -6.59 -22.10 6.92
N ASN A 223 -6.55 -20.93 7.55
CA ASN A 223 -5.75 -19.78 7.07
C ASN A 223 -4.21 -19.98 7.20
N ALA A 224 -3.56 -20.68 6.27
CA ALA A 224 -2.09 -20.77 6.18
C ALA A 224 -1.38 -19.41 6.01
N HIS A 225 -2.15 -18.39 5.62
CA HIS A 225 -1.67 -17.05 5.27
C HIS A 225 -1.82 -16.02 6.40
N ALA A 226 -2.50 -16.39 7.50
CA ALA A 226 -2.68 -15.53 8.67
C ALA A 226 -1.40 -15.35 9.51
N GLN A 227 -0.29 -15.98 9.10
CA GLN A 227 0.96 -16.03 9.84
C GLN A 227 2.14 -15.33 9.17
N ILE A 228 1.90 -14.44 8.18
CA ILE A 228 2.94 -13.47 7.78
C ILE A 228 3.02 -12.41 8.89
N HIS A 229 3.65 -12.80 9.99
CA HIS A 229 3.89 -11.93 11.12
C HIS A 229 5.13 -11.09 10.83
N ASN A 230 5.09 -9.82 11.20
CA ASN A 230 6.24 -8.93 11.17
C ASN A 230 7.18 -9.25 12.35
N VAL A 231 7.63 -10.51 12.42
CA VAL A 231 8.58 -10.99 13.44
C VAL A 231 9.98 -10.68 12.96
N GLU A 232 10.80 -10.18 13.86
CA GLU A 232 12.22 -9.92 13.63
C GLU A 232 12.95 -11.26 13.47
N ASN A 233 13.04 -11.75 12.24
CA ASN A 233 13.87 -12.90 11.87
C ASN A 233 15.24 -12.41 11.40
N SER A 234 16.25 -13.24 11.62
CA SER A 234 17.62 -12.96 11.23
C SER A 234 17.81 -13.27 9.75
N CYS A 235 18.03 -12.22 8.97
CA CYS A 235 18.29 -12.30 7.54
C CYS A 235 19.79 -12.10 7.28
N ARG A 236 20.48 -13.11 6.76
CA ARG A 236 21.92 -13.05 6.49
C ARG A 236 22.27 -13.56 5.08
N THR A 237 23.23 -12.91 4.43
CA THR A 237 23.84 -13.38 3.19
C THR A 237 25.11 -14.17 3.46
N PHE A 238 25.25 -15.28 2.77
CA PHE A 238 26.41 -16.16 2.75
C PHE A 238 26.97 -16.23 1.33
N CYS A 239 28.25 -16.53 1.19
CA CYS A 239 28.93 -16.66 -0.10
C CYS A 239 29.62 -18.03 -0.19
N ILE A 240 29.47 -18.70 -1.34
CA ILE A 240 30.25 -19.88 -1.71
C ILE A 240 31.26 -19.42 -2.76
N SER A 241 32.55 -19.51 -2.42
CA SER A 241 33.65 -19.20 -3.34
C SER A 241 33.57 -20.10 -4.59
N VAL A 242 34.17 -19.68 -5.71
CA VAL A 242 34.22 -20.52 -6.92
C VAL A 242 34.83 -21.88 -6.63
N LYS A 243 35.90 -21.91 -5.81
CA LYS A 243 36.57 -23.14 -5.39
C LYS A 243 35.63 -24.02 -4.55
N ALA A 244 35.02 -23.46 -3.51
CA ALA A 244 34.07 -24.17 -2.67
C ALA A 244 32.86 -24.69 -3.46
N LEU A 245 32.42 -23.95 -4.48
CA LEU A 245 31.30 -24.35 -5.34
C LEU A 245 31.68 -25.53 -6.24
N THR A 246 32.91 -25.55 -6.78
CA THR A 246 33.48 -26.70 -7.48
C THR A 246 33.58 -27.90 -6.56
N ASP A 247 34.16 -27.73 -5.37
CA ASP A 247 34.31 -28.81 -4.38
C ASP A 247 32.95 -29.37 -3.96
N LEU A 248 31.94 -28.51 -3.76
CA LEU A 248 30.58 -28.93 -3.42
C LEU A 248 29.96 -29.76 -4.55
N LYS A 249 30.19 -29.35 -5.80
CA LYS A 249 29.71 -30.07 -6.97
C LYS A 249 30.42 -31.42 -7.11
N ASP A 250 31.72 -31.49 -6.85
CA ASP A 250 32.49 -32.73 -6.88
C ASP A 250 32.02 -33.70 -5.79
N CYS A 251 31.79 -33.20 -4.57
CA CYS A 251 31.18 -33.99 -3.50
C CYS A 251 29.83 -34.57 -3.92
N LEU A 252 28.95 -33.77 -4.55
CA LEU A 252 27.67 -34.28 -5.04
C LEU A 252 27.84 -35.28 -6.19
N SER A 253 28.75 -35.02 -7.12
CA SER A 253 29.05 -35.92 -8.23
C SER A 253 29.58 -37.27 -7.76
N ALA A 254 30.27 -37.35 -6.63
CA ALA A 254 30.69 -38.62 -6.02
C ALA A 254 29.52 -39.48 -5.52
N THR A 255 28.33 -38.88 -5.32
CA THR A 255 27.11 -39.60 -4.88
C THR A 255 26.29 -40.18 -6.02
N VAL A 256 26.72 -39.96 -7.27
CA VAL A 256 26.07 -40.47 -8.47
C VAL A 256 26.20 -41.99 -8.51
N SER A 257 25.06 -42.66 -8.62
CA SER A 257 24.92 -44.11 -8.52
C SER A 257 24.63 -44.78 -9.87
N GLY A 258 24.22 -44.02 -10.88
CA GLY A 258 23.88 -44.52 -12.21
C GLY A 258 24.37 -43.64 -13.36
N PRO A 259 24.49 -44.20 -14.58
CA PRO A 259 25.09 -43.50 -15.74
C PRO A 259 24.27 -42.31 -16.26
N ASP A 260 22.95 -42.29 -16.01
CA ASP A 260 22.03 -41.23 -16.45
C ASP A 260 21.73 -40.19 -15.34
N GLU A 261 22.28 -40.39 -14.15
CA GLU A 261 22.13 -39.49 -13.01
C GLU A 261 23.16 -38.36 -13.10
N TRP A 262 22.67 -37.12 -13.10
CA TRP A 262 23.50 -35.93 -13.14
C TRP A 262 22.84 -34.81 -12.34
N PHE A 263 23.67 -33.95 -11.79
CA PHE A 263 23.23 -32.81 -10.99
C PHE A 263 23.75 -31.50 -11.56
N SER A 264 22.91 -30.47 -11.51
CA SER A 264 23.31 -29.11 -11.85
C SER A 264 23.99 -28.44 -10.66
N THR A 265 24.73 -27.36 -10.92
CA THR A 265 25.24 -26.48 -9.87
C THR A 265 24.12 -25.96 -8.95
N ASN A 266 22.93 -25.68 -9.50
CA ASN A 266 21.78 -25.25 -8.70
C ASN A 266 21.26 -26.37 -7.79
N ASP A 267 21.36 -27.63 -8.20
CA ASP A 267 20.95 -28.77 -7.36
C ASP A 267 21.91 -28.89 -6.18
N ALA A 268 23.22 -28.76 -6.44
CA ALA A 268 24.25 -28.80 -5.41
C ALA A 268 24.05 -27.69 -4.36
N ILE A 269 23.86 -26.44 -4.81
CA ILE A 269 23.58 -25.30 -3.93
C ILE A 269 22.29 -25.55 -3.12
N SER A 270 21.22 -25.97 -3.80
CA SER A 270 19.91 -26.14 -3.17
C SER A 270 19.90 -27.27 -2.14
N ALA A 271 20.50 -28.41 -2.49
CA ALA A 271 20.63 -29.57 -1.61
C ALA A 271 21.48 -29.24 -0.38
N PHE A 272 22.60 -28.54 -0.58
CA PHE A 272 23.46 -28.07 0.50
C PHE A 272 22.73 -27.15 1.47
N ILE A 273 22.01 -26.14 0.96
CA ILE A 273 21.28 -25.20 1.81
C ILE A 273 20.15 -25.90 2.56
N TRP A 274 19.34 -26.70 1.85
CA TRP A 274 18.23 -27.44 2.46
C TRP A 274 18.71 -28.34 3.60
N ARG A 275 19.71 -29.18 3.33
CA ARG A 275 20.33 -30.04 4.34
C ARG A 275 20.81 -29.23 5.55
N SER A 276 21.56 -28.16 5.30
CA SER A 276 22.20 -27.37 6.37
C SER A 276 21.16 -26.71 7.28
N ILE A 277 20.09 -26.12 6.72
CA ILE A 277 19.03 -25.48 7.51
C ILE A 277 18.27 -26.50 8.34
N MET A 278 17.89 -27.65 7.76
CA MET A 278 17.14 -28.68 8.51
C MET A 278 17.94 -29.22 9.70
N LEU A 279 19.24 -29.52 9.50
CA LEU A 279 20.10 -29.97 10.59
C LEU A 279 20.37 -28.90 11.63
N ALA A 280 20.47 -27.63 11.22
CA ALA A 280 20.59 -26.52 12.16
C ALA A 280 19.33 -26.33 13.00
N ARG A 281 18.14 -26.44 12.40
CA ARG A 281 16.85 -26.42 13.13
C ARG A 281 16.73 -27.58 14.11
N HIS A 282 17.23 -28.76 13.73
CA HIS A 282 17.28 -29.90 14.64
C HIS A 282 18.18 -29.64 15.85
N ARG A 283 19.40 -29.14 15.64
CA ARG A 283 20.32 -28.77 16.74
C ARG A 283 19.77 -27.62 17.61
N ALA A 284 18.99 -26.72 17.03
CA ALA A 284 18.30 -25.65 17.74
C ALA A 284 17.06 -26.12 18.52
N GLY A 285 16.67 -27.39 18.42
CA GLY A 285 15.48 -27.96 19.11
C GLY A 285 14.14 -27.62 18.45
N ILE A 286 14.14 -27.02 17.26
CA ILE A 286 12.92 -26.67 16.50
C ILE A 286 12.36 -27.90 15.80
N LEU A 287 13.23 -28.74 15.23
CA LEU A 287 12.86 -29.97 14.55
C LEU A 287 13.22 -31.18 15.42
N ASN A 288 12.25 -32.03 15.75
CA ASN A 288 12.42 -33.13 16.69
C ASN A 288 12.21 -34.49 16.01
N GLY A 289 12.92 -35.51 16.52
CA GLY A 289 12.85 -36.88 15.98
C GLY A 289 13.31 -36.98 14.52
N ASP A 290 12.91 -38.05 13.85
CA ASP A 290 13.13 -38.23 12.42
C ASP A 290 11.96 -37.66 11.61
N ALA A 291 11.79 -36.34 11.68
CA ALA A 291 10.70 -35.66 10.99
C ALA A 291 10.92 -35.63 9.46
N GLU A 292 9.83 -35.72 8.71
CA GLU A 292 9.85 -35.40 7.28
C GLU A 292 10.18 -33.92 7.07
N THR A 293 11.16 -33.66 6.22
CA THR A 293 11.59 -32.30 5.86
C THR A 293 11.18 -31.96 4.43
N TYR A 294 10.99 -30.67 4.14
CA TYR A 294 10.45 -30.22 2.86
C TYR A 294 11.25 -29.06 2.26
N VAL A 295 11.36 -29.04 0.94
CA VAL A 295 11.80 -27.86 0.17
C VAL A 295 10.86 -27.62 -0.99
N ALA A 296 10.40 -26.38 -1.15
CA ALA A 296 9.67 -25.96 -2.33
C ALA A 296 10.54 -25.06 -3.21
N GLN A 297 10.52 -25.30 -4.53
CA GLN A 297 11.26 -24.50 -5.50
C GLN A 297 10.36 -24.06 -6.66
N PRO A 298 10.45 -22.79 -7.09
CA PRO A 298 9.83 -22.35 -8.33
C PRO A 298 10.61 -22.88 -9.55
N VAL A 299 9.88 -23.40 -10.52
CA VAL A 299 10.38 -23.80 -11.84
C VAL A 299 9.76 -22.89 -12.90
N ASP A 300 10.59 -22.25 -13.73
CA ASP A 300 10.13 -21.41 -14.84
C ASP A 300 9.59 -22.28 -15.99
N CYS A 301 8.29 -22.20 -16.22
CA CYS A 301 7.57 -23.00 -17.20
C CYS A 301 7.46 -22.33 -18.58
N ARG A 302 8.07 -21.15 -18.80
CA ARG A 302 8.02 -20.46 -20.12
C ARG A 302 8.47 -21.35 -21.27
N ALA A 303 9.55 -22.11 -21.09
CA ALA A 303 10.06 -23.01 -22.12
C ALA A 303 9.12 -24.20 -22.37
N HIS A 304 8.52 -24.76 -21.31
CA HIS A 304 7.56 -25.87 -21.42
C HIS A 304 6.29 -25.44 -22.18
N LEU A 305 5.78 -24.25 -21.87
CA LEU A 305 4.59 -23.68 -22.52
C LEU A 305 4.88 -22.95 -23.84
N LYS A 306 6.15 -22.84 -24.24
CA LYS A 306 6.59 -22.10 -25.45
C LYS A 306 6.11 -20.65 -25.48
N ILE A 307 6.17 -19.98 -24.34
CA ILE A 307 5.74 -18.59 -24.19
C ILE A 307 6.64 -17.67 -25.05
N PRO A 308 6.08 -16.82 -25.93
CA PRO A 308 6.85 -15.83 -26.66
C PRO A 308 7.55 -14.85 -25.72
N MET A 309 8.83 -14.57 -25.99
CA MET A 309 9.60 -13.58 -25.22
C MET A 309 9.65 -12.22 -25.94
N PRO A 310 9.61 -11.09 -25.22
CA PRO A 310 9.57 -10.98 -23.76
C PRO A 310 8.16 -11.21 -23.19
N TYR A 311 8.07 -11.94 -22.06
CA TYR A 311 6.84 -12.10 -21.28
C TYR A 311 7.10 -11.81 -19.81
N PHE A 312 6.37 -10.82 -19.28
CA PHE A 312 6.58 -10.27 -17.95
C PHE A 312 5.71 -10.89 -16.86
N GLY A 313 4.64 -11.60 -17.23
CA GLY A 313 3.70 -12.20 -16.27
C GLY A 313 4.23 -13.43 -15.54
N ASN A 314 3.37 -14.11 -14.80
CA ASN A 314 3.77 -15.26 -13.99
C ASN A 314 3.69 -16.57 -14.77
N VAL A 315 4.79 -17.32 -14.81
CA VAL A 315 4.86 -18.66 -15.44
C VAL A 315 5.70 -19.61 -14.58
N ILE A 316 5.41 -19.66 -13.29
CA ILE A 316 6.13 -20.49 -12.32
C ILE A 316 5.28 -21.66 -11.85
N TYR A 317 5.86 -22.86 -11.83
CA TYR A 317 5.32 -24.04 -11.15
C TYR A 317 6.11 -24.31 -9.88
N MET A 318 5.44 -24.48 -8.74
CA MET A 318 6.10 -24.80 -7.47
C MET A 318 6.22 -26.32 -7.29
N THR A 319 7.44 -26.82 -7.11
CA THR A 319 7.70 -28.18 -6.64
C THR A 319 7.66 -28.24 -5.11
N LYS A 320 7.51 -29.44 -4.54
CA LYS A 320 7.66 -29.71 -3.10
C LYS A 320 8.31 -31.08 -2.94
N SER A 321 9.61 -31.08 -2.67
CA SER A 321 10.39 -32.28 -2.40
C SER A 321 10.41 -32.57 -0.91
N SER A 322 10.52 -33.85 -0.55
CA SER A 322 10.67 -34.28 0.85
C SER A 322 11.73 -35.35 1.03
N VAL A 323 12.39 -35.32 2.19
CA VAL A 323 13.26 -36.38 2.68
C VAL A 323 13.18 -36.43 4.22
N PRO A 324 13.31 -37.62 4.84
CA PRO A 324 13.49 -37.73 6.29
C PRO A 324 14.71 -36.95 6.78
N LEU A 325 14.68 -36.45 8.02
CA LEU A 325 15.81 -35.76 8.61
C LEU A 325 17.05 -36.68 8.76
N SER A 326 16.83 -37.96 9.06
CA SER A 326 17.88 -38.97 9.19
C SER A 326 18.67 -39.15 7.89
N ASP A 327 18.00 -39.08 6.74
CA ASP A 327 18.63 -39.15 5.42
C ASP A 327 19.54 -37.95 5.15
N LEU A 328 19.32 -36.81 5.81
CA LEU A 328 20.14 -35.61 5.70
C LEU A 328 21.38 -35.61 6.62
N ALA A 329 21.45 -36.51 7.61
CA ALA A 329 22.43 -36.42 8.70
C ALA A 329 23.89 -36.56 8.22
N ASP A 330 24.20 -37.58 7.43
CA ASP A 330 25.51 -37.71 6.80
C ASP A 330 25.68 -36.67 5.68
N PHE A 331 26.89 -36.14 5.53
CA PHE A 331 27.13 -35.07 4.55
C PHE A 331 27.01 -35.55 3.11
N GLU A 332 27.70 -36.63 2.72
CA GLU A 332 27.76 -37.07 1.33
C GLU A 332 26.45 -37.74 0.94
N SER A 333 25.99 -38.71 1.73
CA SER A 333 24.74 -39.42 1.39
C SER A 333 23.53 -38.48 1.47
N GLY A 334 23.51 -37.56 2.43
CA GLY A 334 22.44 -36.58 2.58
C GLY A 334 22.42 -35.51 1.49
N LEU A 335 23.59 -35.03 1.05
CA LEU A 335 23.68 -34.14 -0.11
C LEU A 335 23.13 -34.82 -1.37
N GLY A 336 23.49 -36.08 -1.60
CA GLY A 336 22.99 -36.89 -2.71
C GLY A 336 21.48 -37.16 -2.63
N ALA A 337 20.97 -37.51 -1.44
CA ALA A 337 19.54 -37.76 -1.22
C ALA A 337 18.70 -36.50 -1.51
N ALA A 338 19.09 -35.36 -0.94
CA ALA A 338 18.43 -34.07 -1.17
C ALA A 338 18.47 -33.67 -2.66
N ALA A 339 19.61 -33.81 -3.33
CA ALA A 339 19.75 -33.47 -4.74
C ALA A 339 18.93 -34.38 -5.66
N ARG A 340 18.84 -35.68 -5.36
CA ARG A 340 17.97 -36.62 -6.08
C ARG A 340 16.50 -36.24 -5.95
N ALA A 341 16.02 -35.96 -4.74
CA ALA A 341 14.64 -35.56 -4.51
C ALA A 341 14.29 -34.29 -5.30
N LEU A 342 15.13 -33.25 -5.18
CA LEU A 342 14.99 -32.01 -5.95
C LEU A 342 14.96 -32.24 -7.46
N ARG A 343 15.92 -33.00 -7.99
CA ARG A 343 16.06 -33.25 -9.42
C ARG A 343 14.90 -34.08 -9.97
N ALA A 344 14.41 -35.06 -9.21
CA ALA A 344 13.27 -35.87 -9.59
C ALA A 344 12.02 -35.00 -9.77
N ASP A 345 11.73 -34.11 -8.81
CA ASP A 345 10.57 -33.23 -8.89
C ASP A 345 10.70 -32.19 -10.01
N ILE A 346 11.89 -31.61 -10.21
CA ILE A 346 12.13 -30.68 -11.33
C ILE A 346 11.93 -31.39 -12.67
N LYS A 347 12.44 -32.61 -12.84
CA LYS A 347 12.26 -33.41 -14.07
C LYS A 347 10.79 -33.77 -14.31
N ALA A 348 10.00 -33.91 -13.25
CA ALA A 348 8.58 -34.21 -13.35
C ALA A 348 7.70 -33.01 -13.76
N VAL A 349 8.25 -31.78 -13.83
CA VAL A 349 7.51 -30.61 -14.31
C VAL A 349 7.39 -30.68 -15.83
N THR A 350 6.14 -30.71 -16.32
CA THR A 350 5.82 -30.69 -17.76
C THR A 350 4.77 -29.63 -18.05
N ALA A 351 4.54 -29.35 -19.33
CA ALA A 351 3.47 -28.45 -19.77
C ALA A 351 2.09 -28.97 -19.31
N GLU A 352 1.87 -30.29 -19.41
CA GLU A 352 0.63 -30.95 -19.00
C GLU A 352 0.43 -30.85 -17.48
N LYS A 353 1.48 -31.09 -16.69
CA LYS A 353 1.42 -30.97 -15.22
C LYS A 353 1.12 -29.54 -14.78
N PHE A 354 1.70 -28.56 -15.46
CA PHE A 354 1.38 -27.16 -15.16
C PHE A 354 -0.04 -26.81 -15.60
N GLY A 355 -0.46 -27.24 -16.80
CA GLY A 355 -1.81 -27.05 -17.33
C GLY A 355 -2.90 -27.69 -16.46
N ASP A 356 -2.65 -28.87 -15.87
CA ASP A 356 -3.58 -29.53 -14.94
C ASP A 356 -3.86 -28.64 -13.71
N LEU A 357 -2.83 -28.04 -13.13
CA LEU A 357 -2.98 -27.14 -11.99
C LEU A 357 -3.66 -25.81 -12.36
N VAL A 358 -3.30 -25.24 -13.51
CA VAL A 358 -3.94 -24.01 -14.01
C VAL A 358 -5.42 -24.27 -14.28
N GLY A 359 -5.77 -25.40 -14.90
CA GLY A 359 -7.16 -25.80 -15.16
C GLY A 359 -7.97 -25.96 -13.87
N TYR A 360 -7.37 -26.55 -12.82
CA TYR A 360 -7.99 -26.60 -11.50
C TYR A 360 -8.27 -25.19 -10.97
N ALA A 361 -7.27 -24.31 -11.01
CA ALA A 361 -7.38 -22.94 -10.51
C ALA A 361 -8.42 -22.11 -11.30
N GLU A 362 -8.49 -22.28 -12.63
CA GLU A 362 -9.50 -21.65 -13.49
C GLU A 362 -10.92 -22.11 -13.11
N ARG A 363 -11.13 -23.43 -13.03
CA ARG A 363 -12.45 -24.02 -12.74
C ARG A 363 -12.96 -23.64 -11.36
N THR A 364 -12.09 -23.62 -10.37
CA THR A 364 -12.46 -23.45 -8.96
C THR A 364 -12.26 -22.02 -8.45
N ALA A 365 -11.94 -21.07 -9.34
CA ALA A 365 -11.64 -19.68 -9.00
C ALA A 365 -12.74 -18.99 -8.17
N LEU A 366 -14.00 -19.40 -8.35
CA LEU A 366 -15.15 -18.88 -7.61
C LEU A 366 -15.55 -19.73 -6.39
N ASP A 367 -14.94 -20.89 -6.19
CA ASP A 367 -15.38 -21.87 -5.18
C ASP A 367 -14.36 -22.09 -4.06
N THR A 368 -13.06 -22.03 -4.38
CA THR A 368 -12.00 -22.28 -3.40
C THR A 368 -10.82 -21.31 -3.52
N HIS A 369 -9.85 -21.44 -2.63
CA HIS A 369 -8.62 -20.66 -2.61
C HIS A 369 -7.39 -21.58 -2.78
N THR A 370 -6.89 -21.68 -4.01
CA THR A 370 -5.67 -22.43 -4.36
C THR A 370 -4.42 -21.68 -3.89
N ARG A 371 -3.55 -22.36 -3.12
CA ARG A 371 -2.39 -21.73 -2.49
C ARG A 371 -1.26 -22.73 -2.20
N LEU A 372 -0.10 -22.22 -1.74
CA LEU A 372 1.04 -23.06 -1.40
C LEU A 372 0.84 -23.84 -0.09
N ASN A 373 1.02 -25.16 -0.17
CA ASN A 373 0.89 -26.11 0.93
C ASN A 373 2.14 -26.16 1.85
N ILE A 374 3.21 -25.45 1.52
CA ILE A 374 4.45 -25.46 2.33
C ILE A 374 4.48 -24.37 3.40
N LEU A 375 3.59 -23.37 3.32
CA LEU A 375 3.67 -22.15 4.14
C LEU A 375 3.61 -22.44 5.65
N GLU A 376 2.79 -23.41 6.08
CA GLU A 376 2.67 -23.79 7.49
C GLU A 376 3.92 -24.50 8.05
N ALA A 377 4.71 -25.13 7.17
CA ALA A 377 5.94 -25.81 7.55
C ALA A 377 7.17 -24.89 7.48
N MET A 378 7.05 -23.67 6.95
CA MET A 378 8.20 -22.83 6.61
C MET A 378 9.07 -22.48 7.81
N SER A 379 8.51 -22.33 9.01
CA SER A 379 9.29 -22.01 10.22
C SER A 379 9.80 -23.25 10.97
N THR A 380 9.45 -24.47 10.52
CA THR A 380 9.73 -25.73 11.21
C THR A 380 10.42 -26.74 10.29
N SER A 381 9.69 -27.57 9.55
CA SER A 381 10.24 -28.67 8.73
C SER A 381 10.42 -28.33 7.25
N GLY A 382 10.04 -27.12 6.81
CA GLY A 382 10.06 -26.73 5.41
C GLY A 382 10.85 -25.46 5.13
N ILE A 383 11.34 -25.30 3.89
CA ILE A 383 11.86 -24.04 3.35
C ILE A 383 11.32 -23.76 1.94
N ILE A 384 11.20 -22.48 1.57
CA ILE A 384 11.03 -22.06 0.17
C ILE A 384 12.38 -21.55 -0.32
N LEU A 385 12.91 -22.20 -1.36
CA LEU A 385 14.19 -21.84 -1.96
C LEU A 385 13.96 -21.32 -3.39
N THR A 386 14.15 -20.02 -3.57
CA THR A 386 14.08 -19.37 -4.88
C THR A 386 15.49 -19.11 -5.41
N SER A 387 15.77 -19.47 -6.66
CA SER A 387 17.07 -19.24 -7.28
C SER A 387 17.01 -18.23 -8.41
N LEU A 388 17.71 -17.12 -8.23
CA LEU A 388 17.96 -16.10 -9.26
C LEU A 388 19.31 -16.31 -9.94
N PHE A 389 20.04 -17.39 -9.63
CA PHE A 389 21.43 -17.61 -10.01
C PHE A 389 21.69 -17.51 -11.53
N LYS A 390 20.73 -17.94 -12.35
CA LYS A 390 20.82 -17.88 -13.83
C LYS A 390 20.35 -16.55 -14.43
N MET A 391 19.87 -15.61 -13.62
CA MET A 391 19.45 -14.30 -14.09
C MET A 391 20.67 -13.39 -14.21
N ASP A 392 20.95 -12.92 -15.43
CA ASP A 392 22.10 -12.07 -15.71
C ASP A 392 21.81 -10.60 -15.34
N LEU A 393 21.75 -10.31 -14.04
CA LEU A 393 21.59 -8.94 -13.54
C LEU A 393 22.92 -8.17 -13.58
N HIS A 394 24.02 -8.78 -13.14
CA HIS A 394 25.32 -8.11 -13.11
C HIS A 394 25.86 -7.75 -14.51
N GLY A 395 25.52 -8.53 -15.55
CA GLY A 395 25.91 -8.23 -16.93
C GLY A 395 25.11 -7.10 -17.60
N MET A 396 24.05 -6.58 -16.95
CA MET A 396 23.29 -5.45 -17.49
C MET A 396 24.11 -4.16 -17.43
N ASN A 397 23.95 -3.32 -18.45
CA ASN A 397 24.59 -2.02 -18.54
C ASN A 397 23.55 -0.90 -18.37
N PHE A 398 23.71 -0.11 -17.32
CA PHE A 398 22.86 1.04 -16.97
C PHE A 398 23.40 2.37 -17.52
N GLY A 399 24.50 2.31 -18.27
CA GLY A 399 25.18 3.46 -18.86
C GLY A 399 26.18 4.14 -17.92
N PRO A 400 27.04 5.00 -18.48
CA PRO A 400 28.18 5.61 -17.77
C PRO A 400 27.81 6.55 -16.63
N VAL A 401 26.57 7.04 -16.55
CA VAL A 401 26.14 7.89 -15.43
C VAL A 401 26.11 7.11 -14.09
N PHE A 402 26.08 5.77 -14.16
CA PHE A 402 26.18 4.86 -13.03
C PHE A 402 27.62 4.32 -12.84
N GLY A 403 28.63 5.18 -13.02
CA GLY A 403 30.03 4.79 -12.93
C GLY A 403 30.45 3.94 -14.12
N ASP A 404 30.77 2.66 -13.88
CA ASP A 404 31.04 1.70 -14.97
C ASP A 404 29.76 1.05 -15.53
N GLY A 405 28.59 1.46 -15.05
CA GLY A 405 27.29 1.04 -15.56
C GLY A 405 26.83 -0.34 -15.08
N HIS A 406 27.59 -1.01 -14.20
CA HIS A 406 27.31 -2.38 -13.78
C HIS A 406 26.96 -2.48 -12.29
N ILE A 407 26.04 -3.41 -11.99
CA ILE A 407 25.61 -3.69 -10.61
C ILE A 407 26.75 -4.36 -9.84
N LYS A 408 27.11 -3.81 -8.68
CA LYS A 408 28.15 -4.31 -7.79
C LYS A 408 27.65 -5.38 -6.82
N ALA A 409 26.42 -5.20 -6.34
CA ALA A 409 25.75 -6.17 -5.49
C ALA A 409 24.23 -6.13 -5.73
N VAL A 410 23.59 -7.29 -5.68
CA VAL A 410 22.14 -7.42 -5.64
C VAL A 410 21.75 -7.89 -4.25
N ARG A 411 20.88 -7.14 -3.59
CA ARG A 411 20.35 -7.48 -2.26
C ARG A 411 18.83 -7.47 -2.25
N LEU A 412 18.26 -8.14 -1.27
CA LEU A 412 16.85 -8.00 -0.91
C LEU A 412 16.77 -7.42 0.50
N PRO A 413 15.71 -6.66 0.82
CA PRO A 413 15.55 -6.10 2.15
C PRO A 413 15.39 -7.20 3.21
N ALA A 414 15.90 -6.93 4.42
CA ALA A 414 15.76 -7.83 5.56
C ALA A 414 14.28 -8.02 5.93
N ARG A 415 13.52 -6.92 6.02
CA ARG A 415 12.07 -6.96 6.22
C ARG A 415 11.36 -7.33 4.94
N GLY A 416 10.35 -8.20 5.04
CA GLY A 416 9.67 -8.77 3.87
C GLY A 416 9.91 -10.25 3.65
N THR A 417 10.71 -10.89 4.51
CA THR A 417 11.03 -12.31 4.46
C THR A 417 10.65 -12.98 5.77
N GLN A 418 10.26 -14.25 5.71
CA GLN A 418 9.88 -15.06 6.88
C GLN A 418 10.91 -16.18 7.11
N ALA A 419 10.96 -16.71 8.33
CA ALA A 419 11.78 -17.88 8.63
C ALA A 419 11.50 -19.00 7.59
N GLY A 420 12.57 -19.59 7.06
CA GLY A 420 12.52 -20.58 5.97
C GLY A 420 12.50 -20.02 4.55
N ALA A 421 12.54 -18.70 4.38
CA ALA A 421 12.77 -18.08 3.07
C ALA A 421 14.26 -18.09 2.72
N VAL A 422 14.59 -18.70 1.59
CA VAL A 422 15.96 -18.80 1.05
C VAL A 422 15.98 -18.26 -0.37
N ILE A 423 16.93 -17.36 -0.66
CA ILE A 423 17.08 -16.77 -1.99
C ILE A 423 18.53 -16.91 -2.44
N VAL A 424 18.77 -17.73 -3.47
CA VAL A 424 20.06 -17.76 -4.17
C VAL A 424 20.10 -16.55 -5.10
N LEU A 425 21.08 -15.67 -4.90
CA LEU A 425 21.22 -14.42 -5.63
C LEU A 425 21.78 -14.67 -7.04
N PRO A 426 21.68 -13.68 -7.94
CA PRO A 426 22.33 -13.75 -9.25
C PRO A 426 23.80 -14.13 -9.14
N ARG A 427 24.29 -14.94 -10.07
CA ARG A 427 25.70 -15.31 -10.10
C ARG A 427 26.58 -14.07 -10.20
N VAL A 428 27.53 -13.94 -9.28
CA VAL A 428 28.49 -12.84 -9.25
C VAL A 428 29.44 -12.98 -10.45
N PRO A 429 29.96 -11.88 -11.03
CA PRO A 429 30.81 -11.95 -12.23
C PRO A 429 32.05 -12.85 -12.11
N ASP A 430 32.61 -13.00 -10.91
CA ASP A 430 33.74 -13.90 -10.65
C ASP A 430 33.35 -15.40 -10.67
N GLY A 431 32.05 -15.70 -10.70
CA GLY A 431 31.47 -17.03 -10.71
C GLY A 431 31.05 -17.55 -9.34
N SER A 432 31.28 -16.80 -8.26
CA SER A 432 30.86 -17.15 -6.91
C SER A 432 29.34 -17.11 -6.75
N CYS A 433 28.86 -17.75 -5.68
CA CYS A 433 27.43 -17.86 -5.39
C CYS A 433 27.12 -17.20 -4.04
N GLU A 434 26.33 -16.13 -4.07
CA GLU A 434 25.74 -15.58 -2.86
C GLU A 434 24.31 -16.11 -2.66
N PHE A 435 23.94 -16.36 -1.41
CA PHE A 435 22.56 -16.72 -1.05
C PHE A 435 22.17 -16.12 0.29
N MET A 436 20.90 -15.76 0.41
CA MET A 436 20.32 -15.15 1.58
C MET A 436 19.45 -16.19 2.31
N VAL A 437 19.61 -16.27 3.63
CA VAL A 437 18.83 -17.14 4.51
C VAL A 437 18.14 -16.26 5.55
N THR A 438 16.82 -16.43 5.67
CA THR A 438 16.02 -15.82 6.73
C THR A 438 15.57 -16.90 7.69
N GLU A 439 16.00 -16.82 8.94
CA GLU A 439 15.77 -17.84 9.96
C GLU A 439 15.65 -17.24 11.37
N GLN A 440 15.22 -18.08 12.32
CA GLN A 440 15.32 -17.77 13.74
C GLN A 440 16.81 -17.65 14.14
N GLU A 441 17.13 -16.75 15.07
CA GLU A 441 18.53 -16.50 15.50
C GLU A 441 19.20 -17.77 16.05
N SER A 442 18.44 -18.63 16.75
CA SER A 442 18.93 -19.94 17.23
C SER A 442 19.39 -20.85 16.07
N THR A 443 18.61 -20.94 14.99
CA THR A 443 18.98 -21.68 13.78
C THR A 443 20.21 -21.08 13.11
N ILE A 444 20.30 -19.75 12.99
CA ILE A 444 21.46 -19.07 12.41
C ILE A 444 22.73 -19.37 13.22
N LYS A 445 22.66 -19.33 14.55
CA LYS A 445 23.78 -19.72 15.42
C LYS A 445 24.21 -21.17 15.14
N CYS A 446 23.27 -22.10 15.08
CA CYS A 446 23.57 -23.51 14.77
C CYS A 446 24.06 -23.75 13.33
N LEU A 447 23.75 -22.87 12.37
CA LEU A 447 24.33 -22.89 11.01
C LEU A 447 25.79 -22.45 11.03
N LEU A 448 26.10 -21.36 11.74
CA LEU A 448 27.46 -20.82 11.83
C LEU A 448 28.42 -21.76 12.57
N GLU A 449 27.92 -22.53 13.53
CA GLU A 449 28.69 -23.56 14.25
C GLU A 449 28.84 -24.86 13.45
N ASP A 450 28.13 -25.03 12.33
CA ASP A 450 28.20 -26.24 11.52
C ASP A 450 29.49 -26.27 10.68
N LYS A 451 30.33 -27.29 10.92
CA LYS A 451 31.60 -27.46 10.22
C LYS A 451 31.45 -27.65 8.70
N TYR A 452 30.38 -28.29 8.24
CA TYR A 452 30.15 -28.51 6.81
C TYR A 452 29.61 -27.24 6.17
N PHE A 453 28.70 -26.54 6.84
CA PHE A 453 28.24 -25.25 6.35
C PHE A 453 29.41 -24.27 6.22
N SER A 454 30.18 -24.09 7.30
CA SER A 454 31.36 -23.24 7.37
C SER A 454 32.42 -23.60 6.33
N ARG A 455 32.63 -24.89 6.04
CA ARG A 455 33.57 -25.34 5.00
C ARG A 455 33.29 -24.71 3.64
N PHE A 456 32.03 -24.51 3.29
CA PHE A 456 31.65 -23.97 1.98
C PHE A 456 31.33 -22.47 2.00
N THR A 457 31.15 -21.86 3.18
CA THR A 457 30.72 -20.46 3.32
C THR A 457 31.74 -19.50 3.94
N ASN A 458 32.76 -20.01 4.66
CA ASN A 458 33.72 -19.20 5.41
C ASN A 458 35.12 -19.13 4.76
N ASP A 459 35.27 -19.40 3.47
CA ASP A 459 36.59 -19.35 2.80
C ASP A 459 37.21 -17.94 2.95
N ALA A 460 38.40 -17.88 3.55
CA ALA A 460 39.12 -16.67 3.93
C ALA A 460 39.55 -15.75 2.76
N ASP A 461 39.23 -16.13 1.52
CA ASP A 461 39.53 -15.34 0.31
C ASP A 461 38.43 -14.32 -0.04
N THR A 462 37.29 -14.31 0.66
CA THR A 462 36.13 -13.49 0.26
C THR A 462 35.84 -12.25 1.12
N ILE A 463 36.52 -12.03 2.25
CA ILE A 463 36.29 -10.82 3.07
C ILE A 463 37.58 -10.35 3.73
N GLY A 464 38.08 -9.18 3.31
CA GLY A 464 38.99 -8.41 4.15
C GLY A 464 38.24 -7.91 5.39
N ALA A 465 38.46 -8.54 6.54
CA ALA A 465 38.05 -8.03 7.85
C ALA A 465 39.14 -8.32 8.89
N PRO A 466 39.44 -7.37 9.81
CA PRO A 466 40.30 -7.63 10.96
C PRO A 466 39.56 -8.47 12.00
N HIS A 467 40.31 -9.34 12.66
CA HIS A 467 39.91 -10.11 13.82
C HIS A 467 39.47 -9.20 14.98
N GLU A 468 38.32 -9.49 15.59
CA GLU A 468 38.10 -9.23 17.02
C GLU A 468 38.08 -10.56 17.76
N GLU A 469 38.84 -10.61 18.86
CA GLU A 469 39.11 -11.79 19.68
C GLU A 469 37.82 -12.34 20.32
N VAL A 470 37.56 -13.63 20.08
CA VAL A 470 36.57 -14.40 20.84
C VAL A 470 37.14 -14.65 22.23
N VAL A 471 36.52 -14.06 23.25
CA VAL A 471 36.73 -14.42 24.65
C VAL A 471 36.33 -15.89 24.83
N ALA A 472 37.26 -16.70 25.37
CA ALA A 472 37.11 -18.15 25.50
C ALA A 472 35.88 -18.55 26.33
N PRO A 473 35.10 -19.57 25.92
CA PRO A 473 34.01 -20.09 26.75
C PRO A 473 34.58 -20.89 27.93
N LEU A 474 33.98 -20.66 29.12
CA LEU A 474 34.25 -21.42 30.34
C LEU A 474 33.98 -22.93 30.13
N PRO A 475 34.76 -23.83 30.76
CA PRO A 475 34.59 -25.25 30.60
C PRO A 475 33.28 -25.74 31.25
N PRO A 476 32.60 -26.76 30.67
CA PRO A 476 31.39 -27.32 31.26
C PRO A 476 31.70 -28.03 32.59
N PRO A 477 30.77 -28.05 33.56
CA PRO A 477 30.96 -28.76 34.81
C PRO A 477 30.99 -30.29 34.57
N PRO A 478 31.69 -31.06 35.42
CA PRO A 478 31.92 -32.47 35.20
C PRO A 478 30.63 -33.29 35.36
N ILE A 479 30.47 -34.27 34.47
CA ILE A 479 29.44 -35.29 34.53
C ILE A 479 29.79 -36.25 35.68
N THR A 480 28.94 -36.33 36.70
CA THR A 480 28.96 -37.41 37.69
C THR A 480 27.80 -38.36 37.42
N SER A 481 28.14 -39.65 37.40
CA SER A 481 27.31 -40.83 37.19
C SER A 481 26.48 -41.24 38.41
N GLY A 482 25.26 -41.76 38.16
CA GLY A 482 24.41 -42.55 39.09
C GLY A 482 23.53 -41.68 39.99
N GLU A 483 22.27 -42.00 40.31
CA GLU A 483 21.43 -43.20 40.19
C GLU A 483 19.94 -42.77 40.17
N GLU A 484 19.08 -43.75 39.89
CA GLU A 484 17.64 -43.78 39.63
C GLU A 484 16.74 -42.91 40.52
N ASP A 485 15.67 -42.34 39.92
CA ASP A 485 14.34 -42.41 40.53
C ASP A 485 13.22 -42.34 39.47
N VAL A 486 12.34 -43.32 39.57
CA VAL A 486 11.15 -43.57 38.74
C VAL A 486 10.07 -42.56 39.11
N VAL A 487 9.53 -41.80 38.14
CA VAL A 487 8.23 -41.12 38.32
C VAL A 487 7.35 -41.27 37.08
N SER A 488 6.16 -41.77 37.38
CA SER A 488 4.97 -42.05 36.58
C SER A 488 4.46 -40.87 35.75
N ILE A 489 3.90 -41.22 34.60
CA ILE A 489 3.10 -40.36 33.72
C ILE A 489 1.77 -40.06 34.42
N GLU A 490 1.50 -38.79 34.73
CA GLU A 490 0.17 -38.31 35.15
C GLU A 490 -0.39 -37.26 34.16
N ASN A 491 -1.68 -37.43 33.90
CA ASN A 491 -2.56 -36.58 33.09
C ASN A 491 -2.50 -35.09 33.47
N THR A 492 -2.40 -34.20 32.48
CA THR A 492 -2.72 -32.77 32.67
C THR A 492 -4.07 -32.42 32.02
N SER A 493 -4.95 -31.89 32.88
CA SER A 493 -6.32 -31.40 32.71
C SER A 493 -6.50 -30.23 31.72
N PRO A 494 -7.73 -29.96 31.23
CA PRO A 494 -7.99 -28.91 30.24
C PRO A 494 -7.90 -27.49 30.81
N VAL A 495 -7.37 -26.56 30.01
CA VAL A 495 -7.29 -25.11 30.31
C VAL A 495 -8.42 -24.38 29.58
N ILE A 496 -9.15 -23.50 30.27
CA ILE A 496 -10.14 -22.58 29.67
C ILE A 496 -9.54 -21.17 29.67
N THR A 497 -9.43 -20.55 28.50
CA THR A 497 -8.95 -19.17 28.34
C THR A 497 -10.14 -18.22 28.15
N VAL A 498 -10.36 -17.31 29.09
CA VAL A 498 -11.34 -16.20 28.93
C VAL A 498 -10.61 -14.98 28.37
N LYS A 499 -11.07 -14.46 27.23
CA LYS A 499 -10.55 -13.19 26.67
C LYS A 499 -11.17 -12.00 27.40
N SER A 500 -10.36 -11.17 28.05
CA SER A 500 -10.75 -9.83 28.51
C SER A 500 -10.09 -8.74 27.63
N ALA A 501 -10.70 -7.55 27.64
CA ALA A 501 -10.28 -6.36 26.90
C ALA A 501 -8.84 -5.91 27.26
N PRO A 502 -8.15 -5.15 26.38
CA PRO A 502 -6.74 -4.81 26.56
C PRO A 502 -6.61 -3.83 27.73
N ASP A 503 -5.71 -4.16 28.67
CA ASP A 503 -5.19 -3.36 29.81
C ASP A 503 -5.24 -4.05 31.20
N ILE A 504 -5.33 -5.38 31.26
CA ILE A 504 -5.09 -6.15 32.50
C ILE A 504 -4.07 -7.27 32.21
N GLU A 505 -3.03 -7.42 33.04
CA GLU A 505 -2.08 -8.54 32.96
C GLU A 505 -2.79 -9.90 33.18
N PRO A 506 -2.41 -10.96 32.44
CA PRO A 506 -3.04 -12.26 32.57
C PRO A 506 -2.75 -12.89 33.94
N VAL A 507 -3.80 -13.16 34.72
CA VAL A 507 -3.71 -13.94 35.96
C VAL A 507 -3.92 -15.42 35.65
N THR A 508 -2.97 -16.26 36.06
CA THR A 508 -3.09 -17.72 35.97
C THR A 508 -3.66 -18.25 37.29
N ILE A 509 -4.80 -18.96 37.25
CA ILE A 509 -5.40 -19.59 38.43
C ILE A 509 -5.42 -21.10 38.20
N GLY A 510 -4.77 -21.87 39.08
CA GLY A 510 -4.91 -23.31 39.15
C GLY A 510 -6.11 -23.69 40.01
N VAL A 511 -7.04 -24.49 39.49
CA VAL A 511 -8.19 -24.98 40.24
C VAL A 511 -8.03 -26.48 40.49
N SER A 512 -8.00 -26.88 41.76
CA SER A 512 -8.09 -28.28 42.18
C SER A 512 -9.57 -28.66 42.28
N ALA A 513 -9.93 -29.83 41.76
CA ALA A 513 -11.29 -30.36 41.82
C ALA A 513 -11.63 -30.86 43.23
N ALA A 514 -12.13 -29.97 44.09
CA ALA A 514 -13.09 -30.26 45.17
C ALA A 514 -13.36 -28.97 45.96
N GLU A 515 -14.64 -28.75 46.28
CA GLU A 515 -15.22 -27.68 47.12
C GLU A 515 -15.47 -26.32 46.44
N VAL A 516 -16.74 -25.93 46.48
CA VAL A 516 -17.30 -24.68 45.96
C VAL A 516 -17.33 -23.68 47.11
N GLU A 517 -16.46 -22.67 47.08
CA GLU A 517 -16.60 -21.46 47.87
C GLU A 517 -16.50 -20.20 46.98
N PRO A 518 -17.19 -19.11 47.32
CA PRO A 518 -17.20 -17.90 46.51
C PRO A 518 -15.83 -17.21 46.50
N ILE A 519 -15.31 -16.93 45.31
CA ILE A 519 -14.01 -16.28 45.11
C ILE A 519 -14.18 -14.76 45.24
N THR A 520 -13.44 -14.15 46.17
CA THR A 520 -13.38 -12.68 46.33
C THR A 520 -12.06 -12.16 45.73
N ILE A 521 -12.15 -11.31 44.71
CA ILE A 521 -10.98 -10.69 44.07
C ILE A 521 -10.72 -9.33 44.73
N LYS A 522 -9.50 -9.12 45.26
CA LYS A 522 -9.06 -7.80 45.74
C LYS A 522 -8.29 -7.09 44.63
N THR A 523 -8.73 -5.90 44.25
CA THR A 523 -8.02 -5.00 43.34
C THR A 523 -7.27 -3.92 44.14
N SER A 524 -6.11 -3.49 43.66
CA SER A 524 -5.32 -2.43 44.29
C SER A 524 -5.79 -1.03 43.85
N SER A 525 -6.95 -0.59 44.34
CA SER A 525 -7.36 0.82 44.54
C SER A 525 -8.89 0.90 44.71
N ASP A 526 -9.34 1.75 45.64
CA ASP A 526 -10.70 1.94 46.18
C ASP A 526 -11.92 1.81 45.21
N VAL A 527 -12.35 0.58 44.94
CA VAL A 527 -13.69 0.25 44.40
C VAL A 527 -14.23 -0.99 45.13
N GLU A 528 -15.52 -1.01 45.49
CA GLU A 528 -16.16 -2.12 46.23
C GLU A 528 -16.08 -3.48 45.48
N PRO A 529 -15.91 -4.60 46.21
CA PRO A 529 -15.69 -5.93 45.64
C PRO A 529 -16.93 -6.47 44.89
N VAL A 530 -16.69 -7.17 43.77
CA VAL A 530 -17.71 -7.84 42.94
C VAL A 530 -17.69 -9.35 43.21
N THR A 531 -18.87 -9.94 43.48
CA THR A 531 -19.07 -11.39 43.69
C THR A 531 -19.67 -12.03 42.44
N ILE A 532 -19.14 -13.17 42.00
CA ILE A 532 -19.65 -13.93 40.84
C ILE A 532 -20.08 -15.33 41.30
N ASP A 533 -21.35 -15.68 41.08
CA ASP A 533 -21.89 -17.02 41.35
C ASP A 533 -21.91 -17.87 40.07
N ILE A 534 -21.46 -19.12 40.14
CA ILE A 534 -21.46 -20.09 39.03
C ILE A 534 -22.35 -21.28 39.41
N THR A 535 -23.43 -21.52 38.66
CA THR A 535 -24.29 -22.72 38.80
C THR A 535 -24.11 -23.66 37.62
N THR A 536 -23.85 -24.93 37.89
CA THR A 536 -23.71 -26.02 36.90
C THR A 536 -25.02 -26.76 36.63
N THR A 537 -25.49 -26.72 35.38
CA THR A 537 -26.43 -27.65 34.72
C THR A 537 -26.16 -27.52 33.22
N ASP A 538 -25.93 -28.51 32.36
CA ASP A 538 -26.06 -29.97 32.41
C ASP A 538 -25.04 -30.58 31.42
N VAL A 539 -24.50 -31.75 31.77
CA VAL A 539 -23.61 -32.57 30.92
C VAL A 539 -24.43 -33.72 30.31
N HIS A 540 -24.34 -33.94 29.00
CA HIS A 540 -24.73 -35.22 28.38
C HIS A 540 -23.67 -35.79 27.43
N PRO A 541 -23.52 -37.13 27.36
CA PRO A 541 -22.38 -37.79 26.73
C PRO A 541 -22.58 -38.10 25.24
N VAL A 542 -21.46 -38.26 24.55
CA VAL A 542 -21.27 -38.42 23.10
C VAL A 542 -21.92 -39.69 22.53
N GLY A 543 -22.57 -39.57 21.36
CA GLY A 543 -22.98 -40.70 20.52
C GLY A 543 -23.39 -40.30 19.09
N THR A 544 -22.58 -40.76 18.11
CA THR A 544 -22.84 -41.08 16.68
C THR A 544 -23.77 -40.23 15.79
N GLU A 545 -23.17 -39.80 14.67
CA GLU A 545 -23.72 -39.53 13.32
C GLU A 545 -24.72 -38.38 13.05
N THR A 546 -24.36 -37.63 11.99
CA THR A 546 -25.17 -36.82 11.06
C THR A 546 -25.63 -35.37 11.39
N THR A 547 -25.19 -34.47 10.50
CA THR A 547 -25.83 -33.27 9.90
C THR A 547 -26.07 -31.98 10.72
N SER A 548 -25.44 -30.91 10.20
CA SER A 548 -25.79 -29.47 10.25
C SER A 548 -25.40 -28.64 11.50
N PRO A 549 -24.83 -27.42 11.33
CA PRO A 549 -24.55 -26.51 12.44
C PRO A 549 -25.76 -25.64 12.79
N VAL A 550 -26.07 -25.54 14.08
CA VAL A 550 -26.96 -24.52 14.66
C VAL A 550 -26.10 -23.51 15.42
N ASP A 551 -26.35 -22.24 15.15
CA ASP A 551 -25.69 -21.03 15.65
C ASP A 551 -26.38 -20.57 16.94
N GLU A 552 -25.69 -20.52 18.09
CA GLU A 552 -26.22 -19.88 19.32
C GLU A 552 -25.18 -18.94 19.96
N ARG A 553 -25.52 -17.65 19.97
CA ARG A 553 -24.76 -16.54 20.58
C ARG A 553 -25.28 -16.22 21.98
N ILE A 554 -24.39 -16.11 22.96
CA ILE A 554 -24.70 -15.56 24.30
C ILE A 554 -24.51 -14.03 24.29
N THR A 555 -25.48 -13.28 24.86
CA THR A 555 -25.48 -11.82 24.93
C THR A 555 -25.22 -11.34 26.37
N ILE A 556 -24.30 -10.39 26.56
CA ILE A 556 -24.04 -9.73 27.87
C ILE A 556 -24.50 -8.27 27.81
N LYS A 557 -25.22 -7.80 28.83
CA LYS A 557 -25.67 -6.40 29.01
C LYS A 557 -24.74 -5.67 30.00
N THR A 558 -24.30 -4.46 29.66
CA THR A 558 -23.56 -3.55 30.56
C THR A 558 -24.37 -2.29 30.91
N PRO A 559 -24.30 -1.76 32.14
CA PRO A 559 -24.89 -0.47 32.51
C PRO A 559 -23.90 0.71 32.32
N SER A 560 -24.47 1.89 32.11
CA SER A 560 -23.84 3.19 31.83
C SER A 560 -23.18 3.88 33.03
N VAL A 561 -22.02 4.54 32.88
CA VAL A 561 -21.50 5.55 33.82
C VAL A 561 -20.72 6.67 33.08
N GLU A 562 -20.90 7.92 33.53
CA GLU A 562 -20.36 9.21 33.06
C GLU A 562 -18.88 9.47 33.42
N PRO A 563 -18.18 10.45 32.76
CA PRO A 563 -16.76 10.69 32.99
C PRO A 563 -16.47 11.65 34.16
N VAL A 564 -15.47 11.31 34.98
CA VAL A 564 -14.87 12.17 36.01
C VAL A 564 -13.46 12.59 35.59
N THR A 565 -13.15 13.88 35.75
CA THR A 565 -11.85 14.51 35.48
C THR A 565 -11.09 14.74 36.79
N VAL A 566 -9.83 14.30 36.92
CA VAL A 566 -8.87 14.79 37.94
C VAL A 566 -7.43 14.73 37.40
N ALA A 567 -6.60 15.69 37.82
CA ALA A 567 -5.29 16.05 37.26
C ALA A 567 -4.10 15.89 38.25
N VAL A 568 -2.88 16.02 37.69
CA VAL A 568 -1.56 16.42 38.32
C VAL A 568 -0.75 15.25 38.96
N PRO A 569 0.62 15.15 38.95
CA PRO A 569 1.68 16.18 38.81
C PRO A 569 2.87 15.93 37.84
N THR A 570 3.56 17.05 37.61
CA THR A 570 4.86 17.29 36.93
C THR A 570 6.10 16.91 37.75
N THR A 571 7.14 16.38 37.08
CA THR A 571 8.58 16.60 37.41
C THR A 571 9.47 16.40 36.15
N GLU A 572 9.94 17.52 35.60
CA GLU A 572 11.25 17.89 34.96
C GLU A 572 12.43 16.87 34.97
N VAL A 573 13.36 16.68 34.00
CA VAL A 573 13.84 17.29 32.71
C VAL A 573 14.57 16.15 31.93
N GLU A 574 14.53 15.98 30.60
CA GLU A 574 15.47 16.54 29.61
C GLU A 574 14.94 16.45 28.15
N SER A 575 15.23 17.51 27.41
CA SER A 575 14.65 17.93 26.13
C SER A 575 15.30 17.33 24.89
N ILE A 576 14.48 16.79 23.97
CA ILE A 576 14.79 16.66 22.54
C ILE A 576 13.61 17.30 21.77
N THR A 577 13.94 18.23 20.88
CA THR A 577 13.08 19.29 20.35
C THR A 577 12.05 18.83 19.31
N THR A 578 10.81 19.32 19.47
CA THR A 578 9.62 19.10 18.63
C THR A 578 9.50 20.13 17.48
N GLU A 579 10.56 20.42 16.74
CA GLU A 579 10.57 21.56 15.80
C GLU A 579 10.03 21.27 14.39
N SER A 580 9.95 20.02 13.94
CA SER A 580 9.59 19.70 12.53
C SER A 580 8.10 19.81 12.21
N THR A 581 7.20 19.30 13.04
CA THR A 581 5.73 19.36 12.79
C THR A 581 5.12 20.70 13.18
N ALA A 582 5.71 21.39 14.16
CA ALA A 582 5.32 22.75 14.53
C ALA A 582 5.68 23.75 13.42
N SER A 583 6.83 23.58 12.75
CA SER A 583 7.30 24.44 11.65
C SER A 583 6.35 24.43 10.45
N GLU A 584 5.83 23.28 10.01
CA GLU A 584 4.90 23.21 8.87
C GLU A 584 3.51 23.75 9.20
N VAL A 585 2.98 23.44 10.40
CA VAL A 585 1.71 24.03 10.87
C VAL A 585 1.86 25.54 11.07
N GLN A 586 3.01 26.01 11.55
CA GLN A 586 3.32 27.43 11.71
C GLN A 586 3.57 28.11 10.36
N SER A 587 4.13 27.41 9.36
CA SER A 587 4.27 27.87 7.98
C SER A 587 2.91 28.00 7.27
N LEU A 588 2.02 27.00 7.38
CA LEU A 588 0.64 27.09 6.89
C LEU A 588 -0.18 28.18 7.62
N THR A 589 0.04 28.32 8.94
CA THR A 589 -0.57 29.39 9.74
C THR A 589 0.03 30.76 9.41
N THR A 590 1.27 30.82 8.90
CA THR A 590 1.94 32.05 8.45
C THR A 590 1.41 32.43 7.06
N ILE A 591 1.26 31.48 6.13
CA ILE A 591 0.57 31.67 4.83
C ILE A 591 -0.87 32.18 5.04
N LEU A 592 -1.61 31.60 6.00
CA LEU A 592 -2.95 32.06 6.36
C LEU A 592 -2.97 33.42 7.09
N LYS A 593 -1.86 33.87 7.69
CA LYS A 593 -1.70 35.20 8.31
C LYS A 593 -1.25 36.26 7.30
N ASP A 594 -0.45 35.85 6.31
CA ASP A 594 0.02 36.67 5.20
C ASP A 594 -1.15 37.01 4.26
N TRP A 595 -2.12 36.11 4.12
CA TRP A 595 -3.45 36.44 3.64
C TRP A 595 -4.19 37.23 4.73
N HIS A 596 -4.25 38.56 4.59
CA HIS A 596 -4.98 39.44 5.51
C HIS A 596 -6.48 39.11 5.54
N LEU A 597 -6.88 38.09 6.30
CA LEU A 597 -8.28 37.73 6.57
C LEU A 597 -8.89 38.87 7.40
N VAL A 598 -9.38 39.91 6.74
CA VAL A 598 -10.06 41.03 7.38
C VAL A 598 -11.49 40.58 7.73
N PRO A 599 -11.86 40.47 9.04
CA PRO A 599 -13.23 40.13 9.41
C PRO A 599 -14.13 41.29 9.00
N THR A 600 -15.07 41.06 8.09
CA THR A 600 -16.10 42.05 7.76
C THR A 600 -17.38 41.71 8.51
N GLY A 601 -17.62 42.32 9.67
CA GLY A 601 -18.89 42.15 10.39
C GLY A 601 -18.96 42.82 11.76
N ASP A 602 -20.08 43.49 12.02
CA ASP A 602 -20.41 44.17 13.27
C ASP A 602 -20.87 43.14 14.33
N VAL A 603 -20.27 43.16 15.52
CA VAL A 603 -20.44 42.15 16.58
C VAL A 603 -21.65 42.47 17.44
N THR A 604 -22.86 42.12 16.98
CA THR A 604 -24.08 42.23 17.82
C THR A 604 -25.03 41.03 17.75
N THR A 605 -24.70 39.98 16.99
CA THR A 605 -25.39 38.66 17.01
C THR A 605 -24.38 37.55 16.70
N PRO A 606 -24.45 36.36 17.33
CA PRO A 606 -23.61 35.24 16.93
C PRO A 606 -24.01 34.82 15.51
N SER A 607 -23.20 35.23 14.52
CA SER A 607 -23.41 34.86 13.13
C SER A 607 -23.10 33.37 12.95
N THR A 608 -23.87 32.74 12.08
CA THR A 608 -23.68 31.35 11.67
C THR A 608 -22.60 31.19 10.59
N LEU A 609 -21.98 32.31 10.17
CA LEU A 609 -20.98 32.39 9.11
C LEU A 609 -19.75 33.17 9.58
N ILE A 610 -18.59 32.85 9.02
CA ILE A 610 -17.39 33.67 9.06
C ILE A 610 -17.08 34.09 7.62
N SER A 611 -16.98 35.40 7.36
CA SER A 611 -16.74 35.95 6.02
C SER A 611 -15.37 36.62 5.99
N ASN A 612 -14.52 36.17 5.07
CA ASN A 612 -13.16 36.66 4.85
C ASN A 612 -12.93 36.98 3.37
N ARG A 613 -11.87 37.73 3.07
CA ARG A 613 -11.46 38.05 1.69
C ARG A 613 -9.95 37.94 1.53
N VAL A 614 -9.50 37.58 0.33
CA VAL A 614 -8.09 37.58 -0.11
C VAL A 614 -7.99 38.36 -1.41
N ASP A 615 -6.91 39.09 -1.65
CA ASP A 615 -6.71 39.83 -2.91
C ASP A 615 -6.54 38.87 -4.09
N ALA A 616 -7.07 39.26 -5.25
CA ALA A 616 -6.87 38.52 -6.50
C ALA A 616 -5.60 39.02 -7.24
N PRO A 617 -4.94 38.19 -8.09
CA PRO A 617 -3.64 38.51 -8.70
C PRO A 617 -3.51 39.84 -9.47
N HIS A 618 -4.61 40.39 -9.99
CA HIS A 618 -4.62 41.68 -10.72
C HIS A 618 -5.51 42.72 -10.04
N VAL A 619 -6.79 42.40 -9.84
CA VAL A 619 -7.77 43.32 -9.26
C VAL A 619 -8.94 42.55 -8.65
N GLY A 620 -9.47 43.07 -7.55
CA GLY A 620 -10.61 42.49 -6.86
C GLY A 620 -10.19 41.49 -5.78
N THR A 621 -11.14 40.70 -5.31
CA THR A 621 -10.95 39.80 -4.15
C THR A 621 -11.61 38.45 -4.36
N ILE A 622 -11.06 37.43 -3.72
CA ILE A 622 -11.66 36.11 -3.54
C ILE A 622 -12.39 36.14 -2.19
N LYS A 623 -13.71 35.96 -2.20
CA LYS A 623 -14.54 35.95 -0.98
C LYS A 623 -14.63 34.53 -0.42
N ILE A 624 -14.41 34.36 0.87
CA ILE A 624 -14.43 33.07 1.57
C ILE A 624 -15.53 33.12 2.62
N ILE A 625 -16.53 32.25 2.50
CA ILE A 625 -17.61 32.10 3.47
C ILE A 625 -17.46 30.75 4.14
N GLN A 626 -17.17 30.76 5.44
CA GLN A 626 -17.06 29.56 6.26
C GLN A 626 -18.33 29.35 7.09
N LEU A 627 -18.90 28.15 7.01
CA LEU A 627 -20.02 27.72 7.85
C LEU A 627 -19.53 27.52 9.29
N ASN A 628 -20.20 28.14 10.26
CA ASN A 628 -19.77 28.14 11.66
C ASN A 628 -20.94 27.91 12.64
N ARG A 629 -21.40 26.66 12.72
CA ARG A 629 -22.29 26.15 13.77
C ARG A 629 -21.74 24.83 14.34
N PRO A 630 -20.67 24.85 15.15
CA PRO A 630 -20.04 23.63 15.66
C PRO A 630 -21.02 22.69 16.39
N ALA A 631 -21.83 23.24 17.30
CA ALA A 631 -22.80 22.47 18.08
C ALA A 631 -23.90 21.78 17.24
N ALA A 632 -24.18 22.32 16.06
CA ALA A 632 -25.17 21.78 15.12
C ALA A 632 -24.52 21.13 13.88
N LYS A 633 -23.20 20.92 13.88
CA LYS A 633 -22.46 20.33 12.75
C LYS A 633 -22.78 21.04 11.41
N ASN A 634 -22.81 22.37 11.45
CA ASN A 634 -23.15 23.23 10.30
C ASN A 634 -24.50 22.90 9.63
N ALA A 635 -25.47 22.35 10.37
CA ALA A 635 -26.80 22.15 9.82
C ALA A 635 -27.42 23.48 9.31
N LEU A 636 -28.17 23.42 8.22
CA LEU A 636 -28.82 24.56 7.58
C LEU A 636 -30.08 24.95 8.37
N SER A 637 -29.92 25.88 9.31
CA SER A 637 -31.03 26.53 10.03
C SER A 637 -31.68 27.65 9.22
N VAL A 638 -32.85 28.11 9.66
CA VAL A 638 -33.48 29.32 9.10
C VAL A 638 -32.51 30.51 9.11
N GLN A 639 -31.78 30.70 10.21
CA GLN A 639 -30.80 31.78 10.35
C GLN A 639 -29.66 31.65 9.33
N MET A 640 -29.05 30.47 9.20
CA MET A 640 -27.93 30.25 8.28
C MET A 640 -28.35 30.43 6.82
N VAL A 641 -29.55 29.94 6.44
CA VAL A 641 -30.10 30.15 5.08
C VAL A 641 -30.31 31.64 4.79
N ARG A 642 -30.78 32.42 5.76
CA ARG A 642 -30.96 33.86 5.64
C ARG A 642 -29.62 34.59 5.50
N GLU A 643 -28.63 34.25 6.33
CA GLU A 643 -27.30 34.87 6.30
C GLU A 643 -26.55 34.54 4.99
N LEU A 644 -26.55 33.27 4.56
CA LEU A 644 -26.00 32.88 3.26
C LEU A 644 -26.71 33.59 2.11
N SER A 645 -28.04 33.71 2.17
CA SER A 645 -28.80 34.42 1.12
C SER A 645 -28.37 35.86 0.99
N ARG A 646 -28.12 36.55 2.10
CA ARG A 646 -27.64 37.93 2.08
C ARG A 646 -26.25 38.03 1.44
N GLU A 647 -25.31 37.19 1.86
CA GLU A 647 -23.94 37.20 1.31
C GLU A 647 -23.90 36.91 -0.20
N ILE A 648 -24.73 35.96 -0.67
CA ILE A 648 -24.85 35.63 -2.09
C ILE A 648 -25.54 36.73 -2.88
N GLU A 649 -26.58 37.37 -2.32
CA GLU A 649 -27.28 38.48 -2.98
C GLU A 649 -26.37 39.71 -3.10
N GLU A 650 -25.54 39.99 -2.10
CA GLU A 650 -24.52 41.04 -2.17
C GLU A 650 -23.57 40.82 -3.36
N ILE A 651 -23.01 39.61 -3.50
CA ILE A 651 -22.15 39.25 -4.63
C ILE A 651 -22.91 39.37 -5.95
N HIS A 652 -24.17 38.94 -5.99
CA HIS A 652 -24.99 39.03 -7.19
C HIS A 652 -25.24 40.50 -7.62
N HIS A 653 -25.48 41.39 -6.65
CA HIS A 653 -25.69 42.81 -6.87
C HIS A 653 -24.44 43.57 -7.32
N GLU A 654 -23.25 43.01 -7.14
CA GLU A 654 -22.01 43.60 -7.64
C GLU A 654 -21.96 43.67 -9.19
N ARG A 655 -22.71 42.81 -9.89
CA ARG A 655 -22.80 42.74 -11.37
C ARG A 655 -21.39 42.71 -12.02
N HIS A 656 -21.23 43.36 -13.18
CA HIS A 656 -19.96 43.39 -13.93
C HIS A 656 -18.93 44.36 -13.35
N THR A 657 -19.35 45.25 -12.46
CA THR A 657 -18.52 46.29 -11.82
C THR A 657 -17.98 45.87 -10.45
N GLY A 658 -18.30 44.63 -10.03
CA GLY A 658 -17.94 44.05 -8.75
C GLY A 658 -16.46 43.85 -8.52
N GLY A 659 -16.07 43.86 -7.25
CA GLY A 659 -14.73 43.50 -6.81
C GLY A 659 -14.56 41.99 -6.63
N THR A 660 -15.62 41.21 -6.46
CA THR A 660 -15.51 39.77 -6.21
C THR A 660 -15.14 39.02 -7.49
N ARG A 661 -14.07 38.22 -7.42
CA ARG A 661 -13.51 37.44 -8.54
C ARG A 661 -13.81 35.96 -8.44
N ALA A 662 -13.94 35.43 -7.22
CA ALA A 662 -14.38 34.07 -6.95
C ALA A 662 -15.00 34.00 -5.55
N LEU A 663 -15.83 32.97 -5.32
CA LEU A 663 -16.41 32.66 -4.02
C LEU A 663 -15.99 31.24 -3.58
N ILE A 664 -15.51 31.10 -2.36
CA ILE A 664 -15.24 29.82 -1.71
C ILE A 664 -16.24 29.62 -0.56
N ILE A 665 -16.95 28.49 -0.56
CA ILE A 665 -17.75 28.04 0.59
C ILE A 665 -16.98 26.92 1.28
N ALA A 666 -16.66 27.11 2.56
CA ALA A 666 -15.89 26.17 3.36
C ALA A 666 -16.52 25.96 4.75
N SER A 667 -15.89 25.15 5.58
CA SER A 667 -16.27 24.99 6.99
C SER A 667 -15.26 25.69 7.90
N ALA A 668 -15.74 26.23 9.02
CA ALA A 668 -14.90 26.60 10.16
C ALA A 668 -14.90 25.51 11.25
N VAL A 669 -15.54 24.37 10.99
CA VAL A 669 -15.72 23.26 11.93
C VAL A 669 -15.03 22.01 11.39
N ASP A 670 -14.09 21.49 12.15
CA ASP A 670 -13.30 20.31 11.76
C ASP A 670 -14.18 19.06 11.59
N GLY A 671 -13.88 18.25 10.57
CA GLY A 671 -14.53 16.97 10.31
C GLY A 671 -15.98 17.06 9.79
N ILE A 672 -16.49 18.26 9.53
CA ILE A 672 -17.84 18.46 8.98
C ILE A 672 -17.88 19.68 8.06
N PHE A 673 -18.29 19.46 6.81
CA PHE A 673 -18.67 20.55 5.92
C PHE A 673 -20.06 21.06 6.30
N CYS A 674 -21.07 20.18 6.20
CA CYS A 674 -22.46 20.48 6.54
C CYS A 674 -23.28 19.21 6.73
N ALA A 675 -23.97 19.09 7.87
CA ALA A 675 -24.81 17.94 8.19
C ALA A 675 -26.17 17.89 7.45
N GLY A 676 -26.49 18.88 6.61
CA GLY A 676 -27.75 18.98 5.91
C GLY A 676 -28.75 19.91 6.60
N ALA A 677 -30.05 19.72 6.35
CA ALA A 677 -31.08 20.55 6.97
C ALA A 677 -31.11 20.36 8.50
N ASP A 678 -31.37 21.44 9.25
CA ASP A 678 -31.51 21.36 10.71
C ASP A 678 -32.81 20.65 11.10
N LEU A 679 -32.75 19.33 11.25
CA LEU A 679 -33.93 18.50 11.56
C LEU A 679 -34.54 18.83 12.93
N ARG A 680 -33.77 19.44 13.85
CA ARG A 680 -34.29 19.85 15.17
C ARG A 680 -35.21 21.06 15.02
N GLU A 681 -34.82 22.05 14.21
CA GLU A 681 -35.70 23.16 13.85
C GLU A 681 -36.91 22.65 13.05
N ARG A 682 -36.69 21.75 12.08
CA ARG A 682 -37.78 21.23 11.24
C ARG A 682 -38.84 20.44 12.00
N LYS A 683 -38.48 19.75 13.08
CA LYS A 683 -39.43 18.95 13.89
C LYS A 683 -40.59 19.78 14.44
N ASN A 684 -40.36 21.07 14.72
CA ASN A 684 -41.33 21.95 15.36
C ASN A 684 -42.03 22.89 14.37
N MET A 685 -41.72 22.81 13.07
CA MET A 685 -42.34 23.65 12.04
C MET A 685 -43.72 23.11 11.65
N SER A 686 -44.67 24.03 11.48
CA SER A 686 -45.91 23.77 10.74
C SER A 686 -45.61 23.46 9.26
N LEU A 687 -46.61 22.96 8.54
CA LEU A 687 -46.50 22.71 7.10
C LEU A 687 -46.18 23.99 6.32
N THR A 688 -46.81 25.11 6.69
CA THR A 688 -46.60 26.43 6.07
C THR A 688 -45.17 26.93 6.31
N GLU A 689 -44.65 26.80 7.53
CA GLU A 689 -43.27 27.17 7.85
C GLU A 689 -42.26 26.30 7.11
N THR A 690 -42.53 25.00 7.01
CA THR A 690 -41.70 24.06 6.24
C THR A 690 -41.65 24.44 4.76
N GLN A 691 -42.80 24.80 4.16
CA GLN A 691 -42.86 25.25 2.77
C GLN A 691 -42.10 26.58 2.57
N ALA A 692 -42.24 27.53 3.49
CA ALA A 692 -41.51 28.80 3.46
C ALA A 692 -39.99 28.60 3.56
N PHE A 693 -39.55 27.71 4.46
CA PHE A 693 -38.13 27.33 4.60
C PHE A 693 -37.59 26.67 3.33
N LEU A 694 -38.29 25.66 2.78
CA LEU A 694 -37.85 24.98 1.55
C LEU A 694 -37.83 25.92 0.34
N THR A 695 -38.74 26.90 0.29
CA THR A 695 -38.73 27.94 -0.75
C THR A 695 -37.52 28.85 -0.61
N SER A 696 -37.21 29.26 0.61
CA SER A 696 -36.02 30.08 0.92
C SER A 696 -34.72 29.34 0.60
N LEU A 697 -34.62 28.08 1.00
CA LEU A 697 -33.46 27.22 0.75
C LEU A 697 -33.23 26.98 -0.74
N ARG A 698 -34.28 26.61 -1.49
CA ARG A 698 -34.19 26.45 -2.95
C ARG A 698 -33.84 27.77 -3.64
N GLY A 699 -34.41 28.89 -3.18
CA GLY A 699 -34.06 30.22 -3.67
C GLY A 699 -32.58 30.56 -3.47
N LEU A 700 -32.03 30.28 -2.30
CA LEU A 700 -30.59 30.43 -2.01
C LEU A 700 -29.74 29.60 -2.99
N PHE A 701 -30.05 28.31 -3.13
CA PHE A 701 -29.28 27.39 -3.97
C PHE A 701 -29.34 27.76 -5.45
N SER A 702 -30.50 28.19 -5.94
CA SER A 702 -30.64 28.71 -7.30
C SER A 702 -29.81 29.97 -7.53
N ARG A 703 -29.82 30.92 -6.59
CA ARG A 703 -29.00 32.14 -6.68
C ARG A 703 -27.51 31.83 -6.70
N LEU A 704 -27.05 30.96 -5.79
CA LEU A 704 -25.65 30.51 -5.73
C LEU A 704 -25.21 29.84 -7.04
N ALA A 705 -26.03 28.94 -7.58
CA ALA A 705 -25.74 28.25 -8.85
C ALA A 705 -25.78 29.18 -10.07
N SER A 706 -26.43 30.35 -9.97
CA SER A 706 -26.51 31.36 -11.04
C SER A 706 -25.47 32.47 -10.93
N LEU A 707 -24.56 32.43 -9.95
CA LEU A 707 -23.53 33.46 -9.84
C LEU A 707 -22.64 33.43 -11.08
N PRO A 708 -22.38 34.58 -11.73
CA PRO A 708 -21.56 34.62 -12.93
C PRO A 708 -20.06 34.47 -12.64
N ILE A 709 -19.66 34.39 -11.37
CA ILE A 709 -18.28 34.21 -10.94
C ILE A 709 -18.01 32.75 -10.56
N PRO A 710 -16.75 32.28 -10.63
CA PRO A 710 -16.35 30.98 -10.11
C PRO A 710 -16.79 30.79 -8.66
N THR A 711 -17.33 29.61 -8.36
CA THR A 711 -17.73 29.21 -7.01
C THR A 711 -17.13 27.85 -6.68
N ILE A 712 -16.50 27.73 -5.51
CA ILE A 712 -15.78 26.54 -5.08
C ILE A 712 -16.34 26.08 -3.73
N ALA A 713 -16.74 24.82 -3.62
CA ALA A 713 -17.02 24.20 -2.32
C ALA A 713 -15.76 23.48 -1.82
N CYS A 714 -15.21 23.92 -0.69
CA CYS A 714 -14.13 23.25 0.04
C CYS A 714 -14.75 22.28 1.05
N ILE A 715 -14.81 21.01 0.68
CA ILE A 715 -15.45 19.95 1.46
C ILE A 715 -14.40 19.23 2.29
N SER A 716 -14.39 19.53 3.59
CA SER A 716 -13.63 18.78 4.58
C SER A 716 -14.54 18.03 5.55
N GLY A 717 -14.22 16.76 5.78
CA GLY A 717 -15.11 15.84 6.49
C GLY A 717 -16.48 15.68 5.82
N ARG A 718 -17.55 15.58 6.61
CA ARG A 718 -18.85 15.09 6.09
C ARG A 718 -19.69 16.18 5.41
N ALA A 719 -20.27 15.89 4.24
CA ALA A 719 -21.31 16.73 3.60
C ALA A 719 -22.56 15.89 3.29
N LEU A 720 -23.63 16.08 4.05
CA LEU A 720 -24.79 15.18 4.05
C LEU A 720 -26.05 15.92 3.63
N GLY A 721 -26.86 15.28 2.79
CA GLY A 721 -28.15 15.78 2.35
C GLY A 721 -28.05 17.21 1.81
N GLY A 722 -28.79 18.15 2.43
CA GLY A 722 -28.71 19.58 2.14
C GLY A 722 -27.29 20.18 2.10
N GLY A 723 -26.31 19.59 2.80
CA GLY A 723 -24.91 20.01 2.77
C GLY A 723 -24.20 19.63 1.47
N LEU A 724 -24.47 18.43 0.96
CA LEU A 724 -24.04 18.06 -0.39
C LEU A 724 -24.82 18.85 -1.44
N GLU A 725 -26.13 19.08 -1.25
CA GLU A 725 -26.93 19.91 -2.17
C GLU A 725 -26.41 21.37 -2.26
N LEU A 726 -25.89 21.93 -1.16
CA LEU A 726 -25.17 23.22 -1.16
C LEU A 726 -23.91 23.14 -2.02
N ALA A 727 -23.09 22.11 -1.83
CA ALA A 727 -21.86 21.92 -2.60
C ALA A 727 -22.10 21.66 -4.10
N LEU A 728 -23.21 21.00 -4.45
CA LEU A 728 -23.65 20.79 -5.84
C LEU A 728 -24.06 22.09 -6.54
N CYS A 729 -24.31 23.18 -5.81
CA CYS A 729 -24.55 24.49 -6.39
C CYS A 729 -23.27 25.22 -6.79
N CYS A 730 -22.11 24.76 -6.32
CA CYS A 730 -20.83 25.36 -6.70
C CYS A 730 -20.33 24.79 -8.04
N HIS A 731 -19.62 25.61 -8.82
CA HIS A 731 -19.01 25.20 -10.07
C HIS A 731 -17.99 24.08 -9.88
N LEU A 732 -17.13 24.22 -8.85
CA LEU A 732 -16.06 23.29 -8.53
C LEU A 732 -16.15 22.81 -7.08
N ARG A 733 -15.65 21.61 -6.81
CA ARG A 733 -15.55 21.05 -5.46
C ARG A 733 -14.13 20.54 -5.20
N VAL A 734 -13.55 21.01 -4.11
CA VAL A 734 -12.25 20.55 -3.57
C VAL A 734 -12.55 19.71 -2.34
N PHE A 735 -12.09 18.47 -2.31
CA PHE A 735 -12.30 17.56 -1.19
C PHE A 735 -10.99 17.39 -0.43
N SER A 736 -11.04 17.28 0.90
CA SER A 736 -9.99 16.56 1.63
C SER A 736 -10.24 15.05 1.61
N SER A 737 -9.20 14.24 1.79
CA SER A 737 -9.30 12.77 1.73
C SER A 737 -10.18 12.15 2.82
N ASP A 738 -10.45 12.86 3.92
CA ASP A 738 -11.38 12.44 4.96
C ASP A 738 -12.85 12.76 4.63
N ALA A 739 -13.11 13.39 3.49
CA ALA A 739 -14.46 13.79 3.13
C ALA A 739 -15.35 12.60 2.79
N VAL A 740 -16.59 12.65 3.28
CA VAL A 740 -17.64 11.66 2.97
C VAL A 740 -18.93 12.39 2.66
N VAL A 741 -19.47 12.14 1.47
CA VAL A 741 -20.67 12.83 0.97
C VAL A 741 -21.83 11.89 0.77
N ALA A 742 -23.07 12.33 1.01
CA ALA A 742 -24.25 11.47 0.89
C ALA A 742 -25.53 12.25 0.66
N LEU A 743 -26.54 11.59 0.08
CA LEU A 743 -27.94 12.02 0.03
C LEU A 743 -28.85 11.00 0.74
N PRO A 744 -28.87 10.97 2.09
CA PRO A 744 -29.54 9.93 2.88
C PRO A 744 -31.06 10.12 3.03
N GLU A 745 -31.66 11.12 2.38
CA GLU A 745 -33.05 11.57 2.59
C GLU A 745 -34.10 10.47 2.45
N THR A 746 -33.91 9.51 1.55
CA THR A 746 -34.83 8.38 1.33
C THR A 746 -35.00 7.51 2.58
N ARG A 747 -33.95 7.43 3.42
CA ARG A 747 -34.00 6.76 4.73
C ARG A 747 -34.82 7.51 5.78
N LEU A 748 -35.10 8.79 5.54
CA LEU A 748 -35.99 9.63 6.34
C LEU A 748 -37.38 9.78 5.71
N ALA A 749 -37.72 8.95 4.73
CA ALA A 749 -38.96 9.03 3.95
C ALA A 749 -39.20 10.40 3.28
N ILE A 750 -38.11 11.07 2.89
CA ILE A 750 -38.12 12.31 2.10
C ILE A 750 -37.16 12.15 0.91
N ILE A 751 -37.04 13.19 0.07
CA ILE A 751 -36.10 13.20 -1.06
C ILE A 751 -35.11 14.36 -0.91
N PRO A 752 -33.94 14.31 -1.58
CA PRO A 752 -33.05 15.46 -1.77
C PRO A 752 -33.80 16.55 -2.55
N GLY A 753 -34.36 17.49 -1.79
CA GLY A 753 -35.39 18.41 -2.26
C GLY A 753 -34.90 19.83 -2.57
N ALA A 754 -33.64 20.14 -2.30
CA ALA A 754 -33.04 21.45 -2.60
C ALA A 754 -32.24 21.44 -3.93
N GLY A 755 -32.15 20.28 -4.58
CA GLY A 755 -31.73 20.11 -5.97
C GLY A 755 -30.79 18.94 -6.22
N GLY A 756 -30.57 18.09 -5.22
CA GLY A 756 -29.78 16.87 -5.35
C GLY A 756 -30.32 15.93 -6.43
N THR A 757 -31.64 15.84 -6.60
CA THR A 757 -32.28 14.97 -7.60
C THR A 757 -32.08 15.39 -9.04
N TYR A 758 -31.69 16.64 -9.33
CA TYR A 758 -31.44 17.11 -10.70
C TYR A 758 -30.01 17.63 -10.94
N ARG A 759 -29.29 18.08 -9.91
CA ARG A 759 -27.88 18.49 -10.07
C ARG A 759 -26.92 17.31 -10.02
N LEU A 760 -27.13 16.35 -9.11
CA LEU A 760 -26.23 15.22 -8.95
C LEU A 760 -26.14 14.37 -10.24
N PRO A 761 -27.25 13.99 -10.92
CA PRO A 761 -27.18 13.19 -12.15
C PRO A 761 -26.39 13.87 -13.27
N ASN A 762 -26.40 15.21 -13.34
CA ASN A 762 -25.65 15.96 -14.34
C ASN A 762 -24.14 15.99 -14.06
N ILE A 763 -23.72 15.66 -12.83
CA ILE A 763 -22.31 15.66 -12.42
C ILE A 763 -21.74 14.24 -12.45
N VAL A 764 -22.42 13.26 -11.84
CA VAL A 764 -21.89 11.89 -11.69
C VAL A 764 -22.52 10.87 -12.64
N GLY A 765 -23.45 11.31 -13.49
CA GLY A 765 -24.28 10.43 -14.31
C GLY A 765 -25.46 9.81 -13.54
N MET A 766 -26.48 9.39 -14.28
CA MET A 766 -27.74 8.89 -13.70
C MET A 766 -27.55 7.66 -12.80
N SER A 767 -26.73 6.69 -13.20
CA SER A 767 -26.54 5.43 -12.45
C SER A 767 -25.98 5.69 -11.04
N ASN A 768 -24.93 6.49 -10.96
CA ASN A 768 -24.28 6.88 -9.72
C ASN A 768 -25.21 7.72 -8.82
N ALA A 769 -25.98 8.63 -9.41
CA ALA A 769 -26.96 9.42 -8.67
C ALA A 769 -28.09 8.54 -8.10
N LEU A 770 -28.58 7.55 -8.86
CA LEU A 770 -29.57 6.59 -8.39
C LEU A 770 -29.04 5.77 -7.21
N ASP A 771 -27.84 5.23 -7.34
CA ASP A 771 -27.20 4.49 -6.26
C ASP A 771 -27.07 5.33 -4.98
N MET A 772 -26.52 6.55 -5.08
CA MET A 772 -26.38 7.46 -3.93
C MET A 772 -27.73 7.82 -3.28
N ILE A 773 -28.75 8.13 -4.07
CA ILE A 773 -30.06 8.61 -3.57
C ILE A 773 -30.92 7.46 -3.04
N LEU A 774 -30.98 6.33 -3.76
CA LEU A 774 -31.82 5.19 -3.38
C LEU A 774 -31.24 4.45 -2.18
N THR A 775 -29.91 4.29 -2.13
CA THR A 775 -29.27 3.62 -0.99
C THR A 775 -29.06 4.57 0.18
N GLY A 776 -28.86 5.86 -0.08
CA GLY A 776 -28.45 6.85 0.93
C GLY A 776 -27.03 6.64 1.46
N ARG A 777 -26.18 5.85 0.77
CA ARG A 777 -24.83 5.50 1.23
C ARG A 777 -23.90 6.72 1.25
N GLY A 778 -22.87 6.63 2.10
CA GLY A 778 -21.76 7.56 2.08
C GLY A 778 -20.81 7.22 0.95
N VAL A 779 -20.37 8.23 0.22
CA VAL A 779 -19.36 8.16 -0.83
C VAL A 779 -18.09 8.83 -0.29
N PRO A 780 -17.00 8.08 -0.07
CA PRO A 780 -15.72 8.64 0.36
C PRO A 780 -15.07 9.47 -0.75
N ALA A 781 -14.12 10.33 -0.36
CA ALA A 781 -13.51 11.32 -1.25
C ALA A 781 -12.86 10.75 -2.52
N ASP A 782 -12.15 9.62 -2.42
CA ASP A 782 -11.54 8.96 -3.59
C ASP A 782 -12.61 8.45 -4.57
N GLU A 783 -13.70 7.86 -4.07
CA GLU A 783 -14.81 7.42 -4.91
C GLU A 783 -15.53 8.63 -5.54
N ALA A 784 -15.75 9.69 -4.77
CA ALA A 784 -16.31 10.94 -5.28
C ALA A 784 -15.43 11.54 -6.40
N ALA A 785 -14.10 11.39 -6.34
CA ALA A 785 -13.20 11.80 -7.43
C ALA A 785 -13.39 10.94 -8.68
N THR A 786 -13.45 9.61 -8.53
CA THR A 786 -13.70 8.69 -9.66
C THR A 786 -15.05 8.93 -10.33
N MET A 787 -16.08 9.27 -9.55
CA MET A 787 -17.43 9.55 -10.07
C MET A 787 -17.54 10.92 -10.75
N GLY A 788 -16.49 11.77 -10.71
CA GLY A 788 -16.52 13.15 -11.22
C GLY A 788 -17.18 14.17 -10.27
N LEU A 789 -17.55 13.76 -9.05
CA LEU A 789 -18.12 14.64 -8.03
C LEU A 789 -17.07 15.55 -7.38
N CYS A 790 -15.84 15.06 -7.22
CA CYS A 790 -14.70 15.84 -6.71
C CYS A 790 -13.80 16.31 -7.86
N ASN A 791 -13.55 17.63 -7.95
CA ASN A 791 -12.71 18.21 -8.99
C ASN A 791 -11.22 18.25 -8.59
N ARG A 792 -10.91 18.41 -7.30
CA ARG A 792 -9.55 18.32 -6.75
C ARG A 792 -9.58 17.62 -5.40
N LEU A 793 -8.72 16.62 -5.22
CA LEU A 793 -8.62 15.86 -3.97
C LEU A 793 -7.31 16.20 -3.26
N VAL A 794 -7.42 16.76 -2.05
CA VAL A 794 -6.30 17.04 -1.15
C VAL A 794 -6.12 15.86 -0.21
N ARG A 795 -5.03 15.12 -0.37
CA ARG A 795 -4.76 13.92 0.42
C ARG A 795 -4.02 14.25 1.71
N ALA A 796 -4.47 13.66 2.80
CA ALA A 796 -3.77 13.67 4.08
C ALA A 796 -2.38 13.05 3.92
N ASP A 797 -1.39 13.68 4.56
CA ASP A 797 -0.09 13.04 4.75
C ASP A 797 -0.19 12.03 5.92
N LEU A 798 0.77 11.10 6.02
CA LEU A 798 0.72 9.93 6.93
C LEU A 798 0.51 10.24 8.42
N ARG A 799 0.64 11.51 8.84
CA ARG A 799 0.52 11.97 10.24
C ARG A 799 -0.38 13.19 10.40
N GLU A 800 -1.11 13.58 9.37
CA GLU A 800 -1.90 14.82 9.39
C GLU A 800 -3.25 14.63 10.11
N ASP A 801 -3.57 15.52 11.04
CA ASP A 801 -4.86 15.53 11.73
C ASP A 801 -5.95 16.23 10.90
N THR A 802 -7.22 16.00 11.26
CA THR A 802 -8.38 16.58 10.55
C THR A 802 -8.32 18.12 10.44
N PRO A 803 -7.93 18.88 11.47
CA PRO A 803 -7.78 20.34 11.37
C PRO A 803 -6.70 20.78 10.36
N ALA A 804 -5.52 20.15 10.35
CA ALA A 804 -4.47 20.49 9.40
C ALA A 804 -4.88 20.18 7.96
N LEU A 805 -5.50 19.01 7.75
CA LEU A 805 -6.03 18.62 6.45
C LEU A 805 -7.12 19.58 5.94
N SER A 806 -8.01 20.03 6.84
CA SER A 806 -9.05 21.02 6.51
C SER A 806 -8.44 22.37 6.11
N LYS A 807 -7.37 22.80 6.77
CA LYS A 807 -6.61 24.00 6.38
C LYS A 807 -5.96 23.84 5.01
N ARG A 808 -5.35 22.69 4.72
CA ARG A 808 -4.76 22.43 3.39
C ARG A 808 -5.81 22.41 2.28
N ALA A 809 -6.99 21.84 2.54
CA ALA A 809 -8.10 21.88 1.60
C ALA A 809 -8.53 23.33 1.31
N LEU A 810 -8.58 24.19 2.34
CA LEU A 810 -8.89 25.61 2.17
C LEU A 810 -7.79 26.34 1.39
N VAL A 811 -6.51 26.12 1.70
CA VAL A 811 -5.37 26.68 0.96
C VAL A 811 -5.42 26.27 -0.51
N SER A 812 -5.65 24.99 -0.80
CA SER A 812 -5.78 24.49 -2.17
C SER A 812 -6.98 25.11 -2.91
N SER A 813 -8.08 25.36 -2.20
CA SER A 813 -9.26 26.06 -2.74
C SER A 813 -8.96 27.53 -3.08
N ILE A 814 -8.16 28.21 -2.24
CA ILE A 814 -7.73 29.59 -2.49
C ILE A 814 -6.78 29.65 -3.68
N GLN A 815 -5.79 28.76 -3.75
CA GLN A 815 -4.89 28.64 -4.91
C GLN A 815 -5.63 28.35 -6.21
N LEU A 816 -6.66 27.49 -6.17
CA LEU A 816 -7.55 27.27 -7.32
C LEU A 816 -8.28 28.55 -7.72
N ALA A 817 -8.81 29.30 -6.76
CA ALA A 817 -9.49 30.57 -7.01
C ALA A 817 -8.54 31.63 -7.60
N GLU A 818 -7.31 31.74 -7.07
CA GLU A 818 -6.26 32.63 -7.59
C GLU A 818 -5.89 32.27 -9.02
N GLN A 819 -5.70 30.98 -9.30
CA GLN A 819 -5.40 30.49 -10.65
C GLN A 819 -6.50 30.87 -11.65
N ILE A 820 -7.77 30.79 -11.25
CA ILE A 820 -8.89 31.20 -12.11
C ILE A 820 -8.96 32.73 -12.22
N ALA A 821 -8.68 33.45 -11.14
CA ALA A 821 -8.73 34.92 -11.10
C ALA A 821 -7.53 35.60 -11.79
N ASP A 822 -6.47 34.86 -12.12
CA ASP A 822 -5.36 35.31 -12.97
C ASP A 822 -5.78 35.47 -14.45
N ALA A 823 -6.92 34.89 -14.85
CA ALA A 823 -7.51 35.05 -16.17
C ALA A 823 -8.46 36.26 -16.25
N GLY A 824 -8.85 36.64 -17.48
CA GLY A 824 -9.71 37.80 -17.75
C GLY A 824 -11.10 37.66 -17.10
N PRO A 825 -11.49 38.53 -16.14
CA PRO A 825 -12.76 38.40 -15.42
C PRO A 825 -13.99 38.40 -16.33
N ILE A 826 -13.98 39.18 -17.42
CA ILE A 826 -15.09 39.19 -18.40
C ILE A 826 -15.15 37.85 -19.15
N ALA A 827 -14.00 37.32 -19.58
CA ALA A 827 -13.92 36.05 -20.29
C ALA A 827 -14.39 34.88 -19.42
N ILE A 828 -14.02 34.85 -18.14
CA ILE A 828 -14.50 33.82 -17.20
C ILE A 828 -16.02 33.88 -17.03
N ARG A 829 -16.60 35.07 -16.84
CA ARG A 829 -18.07 35.24 -16.76
C ARG A 829 -18.78 34.79 -18.03
N ALA A 830 -18.21 35.12 -19.19
CA ALA A 830 -18.72 34.71 -20.50
C ALA A 830 -18.68 33.17 -20.65
N ALA A 831 -17.58 32.53 -20.26
CA ALA A 831 -17.42 31.08 -20.29
C ALA A 831 -18.43 30.37 -19.38
N ILE A 832 -18.62 30.86 -18.14
CA ILE A 832 -19.65 30.33 -17.22
C ILE A 832 -21.04 30.45 -17.82
N THR A 833 -21.35 31.56 -18.49
CA THR A 833 -22.64 31.76 -19.18
C THR A 833 -22.83 30.77 -20.32
N ALA A 834 -21.82 30.59 -21.17
CA ALA A 834 -21.86 29.64 -22.29
C ALA A 834 -22.02 28.18 -21.82
N LEU A 835 -21.35 27.80 -20.72
CA LEU A 835 -21.47 26.48 -20.10
C LEU A 835 -22.85 26.25 -19.46
N SER A 836 -23.44 27.28 -18.87
CA SER A 836 -24.76 27.20 -18.24
C SER A 836 -25.89 26.98 -19.25
N TYR A 837 -25.68 27.40 -20.50
CA TYR A 837 -26.64 27.27 -21.59
C TYR A 837 -25.93 26.75 -22.85
N SER A 838 -25.63 25.45 -22.88
CA SER A 838 -24.87 24.80 -23.96
C SER A 838 -25.60 24.87 -25.31
N CYS A 839 -25.45 26.00 -25.99
CA CYS A 839 -26.10 26.34 -27.25
C CYS A 839 -25.18 27.29 -28.03
N GLU A 840 -24.98 27.01 -29.32
CA GLU A 840 -24.11 27.79 -30.20
C GLU A 840 -24.46 29.29 -30.21
N ALA A 841 -25.75 29.65 -30.18
CA ALA A 841 -26.17 31.05 -30.13
C ALA A 841 -25.73 31.76 -28.84
N VAL A 842 -25.76 31.04 -27.70
CA VAL A 842 -25.32 31.58 -26.40
C VAL A 842 -23.79 31.66 -26.36
N GLU A 843 -23.08 30.65 -26.87
CA GLU A 843 -21.63 30.65 -27.00
C GLU A 843 -21.14 31.83 -27.87
N ASN A 844 -21.74 32.03 -29.04
CA ASN A 844 -21.39 33.14 -29.93
C ASN A 844 -21.64 34.51 -29.29
N ALA A 845 -22.78 34.69 -28.62
CA ALA A 845 -23.07 35.94 -27.91
C ALA A 845 -22.10 36.19 -26.73
N ALA A 846 -21.75 35.13 -25.99
CA ALA A 846 -20.76 35.20 -24.93
C ALA A 846 -19.37 35.54 -25.47
N TYR A 847 -18.93 34.91 -26.56
CA TYR A 847 -17.66 35.19 -27.22
C TYR A 847 -17.60 36.62 -27.79
N GLU A 848 -18.68 37.09 -28.42
CA GLU A 848 -18.79 38.45 -28.96
C GLU A 848 -18.62 39.52 -27.87
N SER A 849 -19.10 39.24 -26.65
CA SER A 849 -18.91 40.13 -25.50
C SER A 849 -17.44 40.32 -25.09
N VAL A 850 -16.57 39.33 -25.37
CA VAL A 850 -15.14 39.35 -25.02
C VAL A 850 -14.28 40.01 -26.11
N LEU A 851 -14.73 39.97 -27.37
CA LEU A 851 -13.94 40.45 -28.52
C LEU A 851 -13.48 41.91 -28.42
N LYS A 852 -14.26 42.76 -27.74
CA LYS A 852 -14.03 44.20 -27.62
C LYS A 852 -13.47 44.62 -26.25
N THR A 853 -13.02 43.66 -25.43
CA THR A 853 -12.46 43.93 -24.11
C THR A 853 -11.01 44.38 -24.22
N LYS A 854 -10.61 45.32 -23.36
CA LYS A 854 -9.20 45.72 -23.21
C LYS A 854 -8.36 44.58 -22.67
N ASP A 855 -8.94 43.70 -21.85
CA ASP A 855 -8.27 42.49 -21.38
C ASP A 855 -7.80 41.61 -22.55
N ARG A 856 -8.62 41.45 -23.59
CA ARG A 856 -8.23 40.71 -24.79
C ARG A 856 -7.11 41.40 -25.56
N GLU A 857 -7.18 42.71 -25.73
CA GLU A 857 -6.12 43.50 -26.40
C GLU A 857 -4.81 43.40 -25.62
N ALA A 858 -4.84 43.61 -24.31
CA ALA A 858 -3.68 43.48 -23.42
C ALA A 858 -3.08 42.07 -23.45
N ALA A 859 -3.90 41.02 -23.58
CA ALA A 859 -3.44 39.64 -23.74
C ALA A 859 -2.71 39.41 -25.06
N LEU A 860 -3.22 39.96 -26.18
CA LEU A 860 -2.59 39.84 -27.49
C LEU A 860 -1.25 40.61 -27.54
N ASP A 861 -1.22 41.82 -26.97
CA ASP A 861 0.00 42.61 -26.87
C ASP A 861 1.05 41.88 -26.03
N ALA A 862 0.68 41.40 -24.84
CA ALA A 862 1.56 40.66 -23.95
C ALA A 862 2.12 39.38 -24.60
N PHE A 863 1.30 38.65 -25.37
CA PHE A 863 1.73 37.47 -26.11
C PHE A 863 2.79 37.82 -27.16
N SER A 864 2.59 38.90 -27.93
CA SER A 864 3.56 39.36 -28.91
C SER A 864 4.88 39.81 -28.28
N GLU A 865 4.80 40.40 -27.09
CA GLU A 865 5.93 40.91 -26.30
C GLU A 865 6.57 39.86 -25.37
N LYS A 866 6.03 38.63 -25.33
CA LYS A 866 6.46 37.52 -24.45
C LYS A 866 6.50 37.89 -22.97
N ARG A 867 5.53 38.67 -22.49
CA ARG A 867 5.33 39.00 -21.07
C ARG A 867 3.99 38.47 -20.56
N LYS A 868 3.79 38.49 -19.23
CA LYS A 868 2.48 38.19 -18.65
C LYS A 868 1.48 39.34 -18.90
N PRO A 869 0.23 39.04 -19.25
CA PRO A 869 -0.81 40.06 -19.35
C PRO A 869 -1.28 40.50 -17.96
N ILE A 870 -1.79 41.73 -17.87
CA ILE A 870 -2.50 42.24 -16.70
C ILE A 870 -3.96 42.35 -17.11
N LEU A 871 -4.82 41.57 -16.47
CA LEU A 871 -6.23 41.41 -16.87
C LEU A 871 -7.13 41.91 -15.75
N ILE A 872 -7.75 43.08 -15.96
CA ILE A 872 -8.47 43.81 -14.90
C ILE A 872 -10.00 43.79 -15.07
N GLY A 873 -10.49 43.22 -16.17
CA GLY A 873 -11.92 43.08 -16.45
C GLY A 873 -12.51 44.32 -17.12
N GLU A 874 -11.79 44.93 -18.06
CA GLU A 874 -12.21 46.09 -18.87
C GLU A 874 -12.42 45.77 -20.34
#